data_AF-A0AAW0XQL1-F1
#
_entry.id   AF-A0AAW0XQL1-F1
#
_cell.length_a   1.000
_cell.length_b   1.000
_cell.length_c   1.000
_cell.angle_alpha   90.00
_cell.angle_beta   90.00
_cell.angle_gamma   90.00
#
_symmetry.space_group_name_H-M   'P 1'
#
loop_
_entity.id
_entity.type
_entity.pdbx_description
1 polymer ?
#
loop_
_entity_poly.entity_id
_entity_poly.type
_entity_poly.pdbx_seq_one_letter_code
_entity_poly.pdbx_strand_id
1 'polypeptide(L)'
;NMGAEGMDVQQQILHALEKNGVVISNEFAVSEKETHQKVVGAIKSLESLGNVINVKQIALKTWECTDEGNNLATSGSHEARLFNSLPPEGRSLTDIKASFPNSNFALGAAMKNKWLKKEGEKVIPAVSAIEDEVQIHLKAIAAGGENSVPDKIKAEYKKRKLIKEVDMTVFEVSKGSAFTTSVMKQEAELTKEMIESGQWKGKTFKPFNFKSKGRIEQRSGYLHPLMQLRSEFRQIFLEMGFTEMPTNNYVESAFWNFDALFQPQQHPARDAHDTFYVAEPGKTISVPEDYLQKVKKTHSSGGYGSIGYQYDWSREEAHKNLLRTHTTAVSARMLYKLAQEGFQPVKFFSIDRVFRNETLDATHLAEFNQIEGVVADYSLSIKNLMGLIKGFFEKIGITKLRFKPAYNPYTEPSMEIFSYHEGLKKWVEVGNSGMFRPEMLRPMGIPEKVTVAAWGLSLERPAMIMYGINNIRELVGPRVKMELILDNPLCTIDKFRKQDQPDTSSGPTVESLTKRQELILDRLLALQAKVANIAANMGVKLEDSDTAVTTQLTGGPQLGIIHDVVIYADPRRPPYSLRALANALSTTYSICLRVHCHSTVKEVSEKLQQFWGAKYGVDRSKSSVCLTLVWRQDGDSPTALMPTMTVSPLAANQVCGEHNIGRYLSRLVEVATHSINLYECSSSSVFTAQIDELLDQCHSKFTLGNNRERTSYVRELSAKLDKESYLVGSSITLADLLVLSNLLQLRMLESAPSNVLKWSKGCLEHHLCKYFI
;
A
#
# COMPACT_ATOMS: atom_id res chain seq x y z
N ASN A 1 -48.97 -6.85 50.69
CA ASN A 1 -48.77 -8.10 49.91
C ASN A 1 -49.79 -8.21 48.80
N MET A 2 -49.47 -7.64 47.64
CA MET A 2 -49.95 -7.96 46.29
C MET A 2 -49.22 -6.97 45.37
N GLY A 3 -48.25 -7.43 44.57
CA GLY A 3 -47.60 -6.58 43.55
C GLY A 3 -46.12 -6.80 43.20
N ALA A 4 -45.44 -7.85 43.69
CA ALA A 4 -44.01 -8.08 43.36
C ALA A 4 -43.76 -9.22 42.34
N GLU A 5 -44.74 -10.09 42.08
CA GLU A 5 -44.60 -11.18 41.11
C GLU A 5 -44.95 -10.67 39.70
N GLY A 6 -43.94 -10.24 38.96
CA GLY A 6 -44.04 -9.91 37.53
C GLY A 6 -43.41 -8.59 37.07
N MET A 7 -42.83 -7.78 37.97
CA MET A 7 -42.14 -6.54 37.60
C MET A 7 -40.70 -6.81 37.15
N ASP A 8 -40.27 -6.16 36.06
CA ASP A 8 -38.88 -6.21 35.60
C ASP A 8 -37.96 -5.48 36.60
N VAL A 9 -36.71 -5.92 36.71
CA VAL A 9 -35.72 -5.42 37.68
C VAL A 9 -35.53 -3.90 37.55
N GLN A 10 -35.68 -3.35 36.34
CA GLN A 10 -35.66 -1.90 36.09
C GLN A 10 -36.78 -1.15 36.82
N GLN A 11 -38.01 -1.67 36.76
CA GLN A 11 -39.17 -1.07 37.42
C GLN A 11 -39.08 -1.20 38.94
N GLN A 12 -38.56 -2.34 39.42
CA GLN A 12 -38.31 -2.54 40.86
C GLN A 12 -37.29 -1.51 41.39
N ILE A 13 -36.21 -1.25 40.66
CA ILE A 13 -35.21 -0.22 41.01
C ILE A 13 -35.83 1.17 41.02
N LEU A 14 -36.64 1.53 40.01
CA LEU A 14 -37.31 2.83 39.95
C LEU A 14 -38.30 3.02 41.11
N HIS A 15 -39.08 2.00 41.47
CA HIS A 15 -39.98 2.07 42.64
C HIS A 15 -39.22 2.12 43.97
N ALA A 16 -38.12 1.38 44.10
CA ALA A 16 -37.27 1.45 45.29
C ALA A 16 -36.61 2.84 45.44
N LEU A 17 -36.18 3.45 44.33
CA LEU A 17 -35.71 4.85 44.29
C LEU A 17 -36.82 5.84 44.64
N GLU A 18 -38.03 5.62 44.14
CA GLU A 18 -39.20 6.46 44.46
C GLU A 18 -39.44 6.51 45.97
N LYS A 19 -39.44 5.33 46.62
CA LYS A 19 -39.71 5.13 48.04
C LYS A 19 -38.57 5.55 48.97
N ASN A 20 -37.34 5.16 48.65
CA ASN A 20 -36.19 5.27 49.56
C ASN A 20 -35.23 6.43 49.20
N GLY A 21 -35.39 7.06 48.02
CA GLY A 21 -34.56 8.17 47.54
C GLY A 21 -33.20 7.76 46.99
N VAL A 22 -32.55 6.78 47.62
CA VAL A 22 -31.26 6.19 47.21
C VAL A 22 -31.36 4.67 47.22
N VAL A 23 -30.71 4.03 46.25
CA VAL A 23 -30.61 2.57 46.15
C VAL A 23 -29.15 2.17 45.98
N ILE A 24 -28.65 1.30 46.86
CA ILE A 24 -27.31 0.73 46.76
C ILE A 24 -27.42 -0.64 46.08
N SER A 25 -26.73 -0.83 44.95
CA SER A 25 -26.97 -1.98 44.07
C SER A 25 -26.73 -3.34 44.72
N ASN A 26 -25.74 -3.46 45.62
CA ASN A 26 -25.45 -4.71 46.33
C ASN A 26 -26.51 -5.04 47.40
N GLU A 27 -26.93 -4.05 48.18
CA GLU A 27 -27.96 -4.21 49.22
C GLU A 27 -29.31 -4.54 48.59
N PHE A 28 -29.63 -3.89 47.47
CA PHE A 28 -30.84 -4.13 46.69
C PHE A 28 -30.89 -5.52 46.06
N ALA A 29 -29.76 -6.00 45.53
CA ALA A 29 -29.65 -7.36 45.02
C ALA A 29 -29.96 -8.40 46.11
N VAL A 30 -29.45 -8.18 47.33
CA VAL A 30 -29.73 -9.06 48.48
C VAL A 30 -31.20 -8.98 48.93
N SER A 31 -31.78 -7.78 49.00
CA SER A 31 -33.17 -7.60 49.45
C SER A 31 -34.20 -8.22 48.51
N GLU A 32 -33.98 -8.09 47.20
CA GLU A 32 -34.88 -8.61 46.16
C GLU A 32 -34.55 -10.03 45.70
N LYS A 33 -33.55 -10.68 46.32
CA LYS A 33 -33.07 -12.03 45.95
C LYS A 33 -32.65 -12.14 44.48
N GLU A 34 -32.06 -11.09 43.93
CA GLU A 34 -31.55 -11.05 42.56
C GLU A 34 -30.01 -11.05 42.54
N THR A 35 -29.42 -11.49 41.42
CA THR A 35 -27.96 -11.44 41.28
C THR A 35 -27.48 -10.01 41.06
N HIS A 36 -26.37 -9.62 41.70
CA HIS A 36 -25.78 -8.29 41.54
C HIS A 36 -25.53 -7.92 40.06
N GLN A 37 -25.10 -8.87 39.22
CA GLN A 37 -24.89 -8.62 37.78
C GLN A 37 -26.16 -8.18 37.04
N LYS A 38 -27.32 -8.77 37.34
CA LYS A 38 -28.60 -8.37 36.74
C LYS A 38 -29.00 -6.97 37.17
N VAL A 39 -28.86 -6.66 38.46
CA VAL A 39 -29.13 -5.31 39.01
C VAL A 39 -28.22 -4.28 38.35
N VAL A 40 -26.92 -4.57 38.21
CA VAL A 40 -25.97 -3.70 37.50
C VAL A 40 -26.35 -3.51 36.02
N GLY A 41 -26.77 -4.58 35.34
CA GLY A 41 -27.27 -4.50 33.96
C GLY A 41 -28.50 -3.61 33.83
N ALA A 42 -29.44 -3.71 34.78
CA ALA A 42 -30.63 -2.86 34.83
C ALA A 42 -30.28 -1.40 35.11
N ILE A 43 -29.37 -1.11 36.05
CA ILE A 43 -28.88 0.25 36.35
C ILE A 43 -28.24 0.87 35.11
N LYS A 44 -27.33 0.17 34.42
CA LYS A 44 -26.69 0.67 33.19
C LYS A 44 -27.69 0.96 32.07
N SER A 45 -28.74 0.15 31.98
CA SER A 45 -29.82 0.37 31.02
C SER A 45 -30.64 1.61 31.37
N LEU A 46 -30.97 1.82 32.66
CA LEU A 46 -31.63 3.04 33.13
C LEU A 46 -30.75 4.30 32.97
N GLU A 47 -29.44 4.19 33.18
CA GLU A 47 -28.47 5.26 32.94
C GLU A 47 -28.39 5.63 31.44
N SER A 48 -28.54 4.64 30.54
CA SER A 48 -28.57 4.88 29.09
C SER A 48 -29.78 5.68 28.60
N LEU A 49 -30.83 5.79 29.41
CA LEU A 49 -32.02 6.61 29.13
C LEU A 49 -31.79 8.11 29.44
N GLY A 50 -30.58 8.49 29.82
CA GLY A 50 -30.20 9.87 30.13
C GLY A 50 -30.36 10.19 31.61
N ASN A 51 -30.83 11.40 31.95
CA ASN A 51 -30.88 11.91 33.32
C ASN A 51 -32.04 11.35 34.16
N VAL A 52 -32.48 10.11 33.91
CA VAL A 52 -33.54 9.44 34.69
C VAL A 52 -33.02 9.08 36.08
N ILE A 53 -31.78 8.59 36.15
CA ILE A 53 -31.09 8.25 37.40
C ILE A 53 -29.68 8.87 37.40
N ASN A 54 -29.17 9.19 38.58
CA ASN A 54 -27.77 9.55 38.78
C ASN A 54 -27.04 8.38 39.42
N VAL A 55 -25.91 7.98 38.85
CA VAL A 55 -25.17 6.80 39.28
C VAL A 55 -23.78 7.21 39.76
N LYS A 56 -23.42 6.81 40.98
CA LYS A 56 -22.09 6.97 41.54
C LYS A 56 -21.46 5.61 41.75
N GLN A 57 -20.29 5.40 41.17
CA GLN A 57 -19.54 4.15 41.29
C GLN A 57 -18.70 4.16 42.56
N ILE A 58 -18.79 3.08 43.34
CA ILE A 58 -18.02 2.86 44.57
C ILE A 58 -17.28 1.53 44.42
N ALA A 59 -15.96 1.56 44.55
CA ALA A 59 -15.14 0.35 44.58
C ALA A 59 -15.12 -0.21 46.00
N LEU A 60 -15.66 -1.41 46.17
CA LEU A 60 -15.62 -2.17 47.42
C LEU A 60 -14.64 -3.33 47.25
N LYS A 61 -13.82 -3.57 48.27
CA LYS A 61 -12.90 -4.71 48.29
C LYS A 61 -13.45 -5.75 49.25
N THR A 62 -13.77 -6.93 48.74
CA THR A 62 -14.25 -8.06 49.54
C THR A 62 -13.30 -9.24 49.41
N TRP A 63 -13.41 -10.18 50.34
CA TRP A 63 -12.63 -11.40 50.34
C TRP A 63 -13.50 -12.59 49.94
N GLU A 64 -13.06 -13.34 48.93
CA GLU A 64 -13.69 -14.60 48.55
C GLU A 64 -12.74 -15.76 48.80
N CYS A 65 -13.30 -16.90 49.21
CA CYS A 65 -12.58 -18.16 49.23
C CYS A 65 -12.28 -18.63 47.79
N THR A 66 -11.08 -19.18 47.59
CA THR A 66 -10.75 -19.93 46.36
C THR A 66 -11.40 -21.31 46.38
N ASP A 67 -11.33 -22.06 45.28
CA ASP A 67 -11.84 -23.44 45.23
C ASP A 67 -11.19 -24.33 46.31
N GLU A 68 -9.89 -24.15 46.54
CA GLU A 68 -9.16 -24.83 47.60
C GLU A 68 -9.62 -24.36 48.99
N GLY A 69 -9.81 -23.05 49.19
CA GLY A 69 -10.36 -22.48 50.42
C GLY A 69 -11.77 -22.98 50.75
N ASN A 70 -12.65 -23.10 49.76
CA ASN A 70 -14.01 -23.64 49.92
C ASN A 70 -13.99 -25.12 50.28
N ASN A 71 -13.06 -25.90 49.70
CA ASN A 71 -12.87 -27.30 50.06
C ASN A 71 -12.40 -27.44 51.52
N LEU A 72 -11.49 -26.58 51.98
CA LEU A 72 -11.04 -26.58 53.39
C LEU A 72 -12.14 -26.09 54.34
N ALA A 73 -12.95 -25.11 53.95
CA ALA A 73 -14.10 -24.65 54.73
C ALA A 73 -15.12 -25.78 54.96
N THR A 74 -15.36 -26.62 53.94
CA THR A 74 -16.31 -27.74 54.02
C THR A 74 -15.70 -28.99 54.67
N SER A 75 -14.48 -29.37 54.28
CA SER A 75 -13.85 -30.65 54.63
C SER A 75 -12.84 -30.58 55.79
N GLY A 76 -12.53 -29.39 56.31
CA GLY A 76 -11.49 -29.17 57.33
C GLY A 76 -10.09 -28.99 56.74
N SER A 77 -9.19 -28.37 57.51
CA SER A 77 -7.81 -28.11 57.10
C SER A 77 -6.99 -29.39 56.91
N HIS A 78 -5.91 -29.32 56.13
CA HIS A 78 -5.09 -30.49 55.82
C HIS A 78 -4.47 -31.11 57.08
N GLU A 79 -4.03 -30.27 58.01
CA GLU A 79 -3.50 -30.64 59.33
C GLU A 79 -4.55 -31.28 60.24
N ALA A 80 -5.78 -30.75 60.26
CA ALA A 80 -6.87 -31.30 61.06
C ALA A 80 -7.36 -32.65 60.50
N ARG A 81 -7.46 -32.76 59.17
CA ARG A 81 -7.79 -34.01 58.48
C ARG A 81 -6.76 -35.09 58.72
N LEU A 82 -5.46 -34.74 58.72
CA LEU A 82 -4.40 -35.68 59.03
C LEU A 82 -4.51 -36.16 60.49
N PHE A 83 -4.69 -35.24 61.45
CA PHE A 83 -4.87 -35.57 62.86
C PHE A 83 -6.06 -36.52 63.08
N ASN A 84 -7.22 -36.21 62.51
CA ASN A 84 -8.43 -37.04 62.64
C ASN A 84 -8.32 -38.41 61.96
N SER A 85 -7.41 -38.57 60.99
CA SER A 85 -7.18 -39.83 60.29
C SER A 85 -6.20 -40.78 61.01
N LEU A 86 -5.48 -40.28 62.03
CA LEU A 86 -4.48 -41.05 62.76
C LEU A 86 -5.12 -41.83 63.92
N PRO A 87 -4.85 -43.14 64.04
CA PRO A 87 -5.24 -43.90 65.22
C PRO A 87 -4.41 -43.46 66.44
N PRO A 88 -4.86 -43.76 67.68
CA PRO A 88 -4.13 -43.42 68.91
C PRO A 88 -2.70 -43.98 68.95
N GLU A 89 -2.48 -45.12 68.31
CA GLU A 89 -1.17 -45.79 68.20
C GLU A 89 -0.24 -45.18 67.12
N GLY A 90 -0.75 -44.22 66.34
CA GLY A 90 -0.04 -43.52 65.28
C GLY A 90 0.22 -44.36 64.03
N ARG A 91 0.88 -43.74 63.05
CA ARG A 91 1.31 -44.38 61.80
C ARG A 91 2.77 -44.03 61.49
N SER A 92 3.42 -44.86 60.69
CA SER A 92 4.78 -44.58 60.23
C SER A 92 4.82 -43.34 59.32
N LEU A 93 5.96 -42.64 59.32
CA LEU A 93 6.19 -41.48 58.45
C LEU A 93 6.09 -41.83 56.95
N THR A 94 6.46 -43.05 56.57
CA THR A 94 6.36 -43.56 55.20
C THR A 94 4.92 -43.79 54.78
N ASP A 95 4.10 -44.38 55.65
CA ASP A 95 2.70 -44.66 55.33
C ASP A 95 1.87 -43.38 55.23
N ILE A 96 2.13 -42.39 56.09
CA ILE A 96 1.45 -41.08 56.03
C ILE A 96 1.78 -40.37 54.71
N LYS A 97 3.04 -40.44 54.26
CA LYS A 97 3.46 -39.84 52.99
C LYS A 97 2.83 -40.50 51.77
N ALA A 98 2.61 -41.80 51.82
CA ALA A 98 1.97 -42.56 50.74
C ALA A 98 0.43 -42.43 50.73
N SER A 99 -0.20 -42.31 51.90
CA SER A 99 -1.67 -42.40 52.04
C SER A 99 -2.40 -41.06 52.05
N PHE A 100 -1.73 -39.94 52.39
CA PHE A 100 -2.39 -38.65 52.56
C PHE A 100 -1.91 -37.61 51.52
N PRO A 101 -2.82 -37.03 50.71
CA PRO A 101 -2.48 -35.93 49.80
C PRO A 101 -1.94 -34.71 50.58
N ASN A 102 -0.87 -34.09 50.09
CA ASN A 102 -0.20 -32.96 50.77
C ASN A 102 0.35 -33.27 52.18
N SER A 103 0.68 -34.55 52.44
CA SER A 103 1.22 -35.07 53.71
C SER A 103 2.37 -34.26 54.30
N ASN A 104 3.32 -33.78 53.48
CA ASN A 104 4.45 -32.97 53.97
C ASN A 104 4.00 -31.63 54.60
N PHE A 105 3.00 -30.97 53.99
CA PHE A 105 2.45 -29.71 54.50
C PHE A 105 1.62 -29.96 55.77
N ALA A 106 0.74 -30.96 55.73
CA ALA A 106 -0.12 -31.33 56.87
C ALA A 106 0.70 -31.75 58.09
N LEU A 107 1.76 -32.55 57.91
CA LEU A 107 2.68 -32.94 58.98
C LEU A 107 3.42 -31.72 59.56
N GLY A 108 3.93 -30.83 58.71
CA GLY A 108 4.64 -29.63 59.15
C GLY A 108 3.75 -28.69 59.96
N ALA A 109 2.51 -28.45 59.52
CA ALA A 109 1.55 -27.60 60.20
C ALA A 109 1.04 -28.23 61.51
N ALA A 110 0.69 -29.52 61.51
CA ALA A 110 0.22 -30.22 62.70
C ALA A 110 1.31 -30.36 63.79
N MET A 111 2.58 -30.55 63.39
CA MET A 111 3.72 -30.57 64.33
C MET A 111 4.00 -29.17 64.90
N LYS A 112 3.89 -28.12 64.07
CA LYS A 112 4.05 -26.71 64.50
C LYS A 112 2.97 -26.31 65.52
N ASN A 113 1.73 -26.76 65.33
CA ASN A 113 0.61 -26.54 66.25
C ASN A 113 0.63 -27.49 67.47
N LYS A 114 1.66 -28.34 67.60
CA LYS A 114 1.81 -29.35 68.67
C LYS A 114 0.67 -30.36 68.75
N TRP A 115 -0.02 -30.61 67.63
CA TRP A 115 -1.10 -31.60 67.56
C TRP A 115 -0.56 -33.03 67.42
N LEU A 116 0.61 -33.18 66.82
CA LEU A 116 1.28 -34.47 66.62
C LEU A 116 2.66 -34.46 67.29
N LYS A 117 3.10 -35.64 67.76
CA LYS A 117 4.47 -35.87 68.25
C LYS A 117 5.10 -37.07 67.53
N LYS A 118 6.42 -37.04 67.39
CA LYS A 118 7.19 -38.13 66.77
C LYS A 118 7.75 -39.04 67.87
N GLU A 119 7.47 -40.34 67.77
CA GLU A 119 7.94 -41.37 68.68
C GLU A 119 8.59 -42.48 67.85
N GLY A 120 9.93 -42.46 67.76
CA GLY A 120 10.70 -43.31 66.84
C GLY A 120 10.40 -43.00 65.36
N GLU A 121 10.01 -44.03 64.60
CA GLU A 121 9.59 -43.90 63.19
C GLU A 121 8.08 -43.60 63.02
N LYS A 122 7.33 -43.53 64.12
CA LYS A 122 5.88 -43.29 64.12
C LYS A 122 5.54 -41.85 64.52
N VAL A 123 4.45 -41.35 63.96
CA VAL A 123 3.82 -40.07 64.33
C VAL A 123 2.50 -40.37 65.00
N ILE A 124 2.33 -39.88 66.23
CA ILE A 124 1.15 -40.12 67.08
C ILE A 124 0.49 -38.78 67.47
N PRO A 125 -0.82 -38.78 67.76
CA PRO A 125 -1.50 -37.64 68.36
C PRO A 125 -0.87 -37.23 69.70
N ALA A 126 -0.60 -35.93 69.89
CA ALA A 126 -0.10 -35.38 71.15
C ALA A 126 -1.22 -34.84 72.06
N VAL A 127 -2.40 -34.59 71.48
CA VAL A 127 -3.60 -34.09 72.14
C VAL A 127 -4.79 -35.00 71.81
N SER A 128 -5.85 -34.97 72.63
CA SER A 128 -7.07 -35.77 72.41
C SER A 128 -8.11 -35.09 71.51
N ALA A 129 -8.06 -33.76 71.38
CA ALA A 129 -8.94 -32.96 70.54
C ALA A 129 -8.19 -31.74 69.99
N ILE A 130 -8.62 -31.25 68.84
CA ILE A 130 -8.07 -30.07 68.16
C ILE A 130 -9.19 -29.10 67.78
N GLU A 131 -8.84 -27.83 67.67
CA GLU A 131 -9.73 -26.79 67.12
C GLU A 131 -9.15 -26.31 65.78
N ASP A 132 -9.93 -26.48 64.72
CA ASP A 132 -9.52 -26.13 63.36
C ASP A 132 -9.84 -24.66 63.06
N GLU A 133 -9.02 -23.75 63.63
CA GLU A 133 -9.14 -22.31 63.42
C GLU A 133 -9.14 -21.93 61.93
N VAL A 134 -8.41 -22.68 61.09
CA VAL A 134 -8.35 -22.45 59.65
C VAL A 134 -9.72 -22.69 59.01
N GLN A 135 -10.38 -23.80 59.36
CA GLN A 135 -11.73 -24.07 58.88
C GLN A 135 -12.75 -23.04 59.41
N ILE A 136 -12.65 -22.63 60.67
CA ILE A 136 -13.56 -21.63 61.27
C ILE A 136 -13.44 -20.29 60.52
N HIS A 137 -12.21 -19.81 60.30
CA HIS A 137 -11.97 -18.57 59.57
C HIS A 137 -12.44 -18.64 58.11
N LEU A 138 -12.19 -19.76 57.41
CA LEU A 138 -12.63 -19.91 56.02
C LEU A 138 -14.16 -20.04 55.90
N LYS A 139 -14.84 -20.68 56.86
CA LYS A 139 -16.31 -20.69 56.94
C LYS A 139 -16.87 -19.29 57.17
N ALA A 140 -16.25 -18.51 58.05
CA ALA A 140 -16.66 -17.13 58.31
C ALA A 140 -16.51 -16.25 57.06
N ILE A 141 -15.40 -16.39 56.31
CA ILE A 141 -15.19 -15.65 55.05
C ILE A 141 -16.19 -16.10 53.98
N ALA A 142 -16.43 -17.41 53.83
CA ALA A 142 -17.41 -17.94 52.88
C ALA A 142 -18.86 -17.51 53.17
N ALA A 143 -19.18 -17.22 54.44
CA ALA A 143 -20.49 -16.71 54.86
C ALA A 143 -20.60 -15.17 54.82
N GLY A 144 -19.60 -14.46 54.29
CA GLY A 144 -19.58 -12.98 54.23
C GLY A 144 -19.22 -12.29 55.54
N GLY A 145 -18.79 -13.04 56.56
CA GLY A 145 -18.34 -12.55 57.86
C GLY A 145 -16.86 -12.17 57.92
N GLU A 146 -16.31 -11.59 56.85
CA GLU A 146 -14.87 -11.29 56.68
C GLU A 146 -14.27 -10.33 57.73
N ASN A 147 -15.12 -9.54 58.40
CA ASN A 147 -14.73 -8.64 59.50
C ASN A 147 -14.41 -9.38 60.80
N SER A 148 -14.82 -10.65 60.93
CA SER A 148 -14.53 -11.50 62.11
C SER A 148 -13.13 -12.11 62.07
N VAL A 149 -12.43 -12.04 60.93
CA VAL A 149 -11.07 -12.57 60.77
C VAL A 149 -10.06 -11.41 60.81
N PRO A 150 -9.01 -11.48 61.65
CA PRO A 150 -7.95 -10.46 61.67
C PRO A 150 -7.20 -10.30 60.34
N ASP A 151 -6.84 -9.07 59.97
CA ASP A 151 -6.14 -8.77 58.70
C ASP A 151 -4.79 -9.49 58.54
N LYS A 152 -4.08 -9.70 59.65
CA LYS A 152 -2.82 -10.47 59.66
C LYS A 152 -3.03 -11.92 59.21
N ILE A 153 -4.18 -12.52 59.55
CA ILE A 153 -4.54 -13.89 59.16
C ILE A 153 -5.03 -13.91 57.70
N LYS A 154 -5.82 -12.92 57.28
CA LYS A 154 -6.20 -12.74 55.85
C LYS A 154 -4.97 -12.65 54.94
N ALA A 155 -3.94 -11.90 55.35
CA ALA A 155 -2.69 -11.79 54.61
C ALA A 155 -1.95 -13.15 54.48
N GLU A 156 -1.95 -13.97 55.53
CA GLU A 156 -1.40 -15.33 55.49
C GLU A 156 -2.18 -16.23 54.53
N TYR A 157 -3.51 -16.22 54.61
CA TYR A 157 -4.38 -17.02 53.74
C TYR A 157 -4.30 -16.61 52.28
N LYS A 158 -4.12 -15.32 51.99
CA LYS A 158 -3.82 -14.81 50.64
C LYS A 158 -2.49 -15.38 50.12
N LYS A 159 -1.43 -15.38 50.95
CA LYS A 159 -0.13 -15.97 50.59
C LYS A 159 -0.22 -17.48 50.35
N ARG A 160 -1.07 -18.17 51.12
CA ARG A 160 -1.38 -19.60 50.98
C ARG A 160 -2.37 -19.91 49.83
N LYS A 161 -2.83 -18.89 49.09
CA LYS A 161 -3.83 -19.00 48.01
C LYS A 161 -5.18 -19.58 48.44
N LEU A 162 -5.55 -19.46 49.71
CA LEU A 162 -6.83 -19.97 50.23
C LEU A 162 -7.97 -18.98 50.00
N ILE A 163 -7.66 -17.68 50.05
CA ILE A 163 -8.59 -16.59 49.77
C ILE A 163 -7.99 -15.66 48.71
N LYS A 164 -8.86 -14.94 48.00
CA LYS A 164 -8.52 -13.92 47.03
C LYS A 164 -9.27 -12.63 47.35
N GLU A 165 -8.65 -11.50 47.03
CA GLU A 165 -9.26 -10.19 47.11
C GLU A 165 -10.04 -9.97 45.80
N VAL A 166 -11.31 -9.60 45.91
CA VAL A 166 -12.18 -9.34 44.76
C VAL A 166 -12.61 -7.89 44.81
N ASP A 167 -12.24 -7.16 43.76
CA ASP A 167 -12.71 -5.79 43.55
C ASP A 167 -14.14 -5.85 43.04
N MET A 168 -15.10 -5.55 43.91
CA MET A 168 -16.51 -5.45 43.55
C MET A 168 -16.87 -3.99 43.30
N THR A 169 -17.44 -3.73 42.14
CA THR A 169 -18.02 -2.42 41.86
C THR A 169 -19.47 -2.37 42.34
N VAL A 170 -19.76 -1.44 43.24
CA VAL A 170 -21.10 -1.15 43.74
C VAL A 170 -21.55 0.20 43.18
N PHE A 171 -22.85 0.34 42.91
CA PHE A 171 -23.43 1.55 42.36
C PHE A 171 -24.42 2.13 43.37
N GLU A 172 -24.18 3.36 43.77
CA GLU A 172 -25.13 4.18 44.52
C GLU A 172 -25.98 4.95 43.49
N VAL A 173 -27.26 4.63 43.45
CA VAL A 173 -28.21 5.20 42.50
C VAL A 173 -29.10 6.19 43.22
N SER A 174 -29.27 7.38 42.65
CA SER A 174 -30.16 8.44 43.16
C SER A 174 -31.05 8.99 42.04
N LYS A 175 -32.09 9.74 42.40
CA LYS A 175 -33.02 10.33 41.43
C LYS A 175 -32.29 11.34 40.53
N GLY A 176 -32.43 11.18 39.22
CA GLY A 176 -31.97 12.16 38.24
C GLY A 176 -32.98 13.28 38.01
N SER A 177 -32.63 14.28 37.20
CA SER A 177 -33.50 15.44 36.91
C SER A 177 -34.75 15.09 36.09
N ALA A 178 -34.76 13.95 35.41
CA ALA A 178 -35.85 13.45 34.58
C ALA A 178 -36.43 12.12 35.11
N PHE A 179 -36.42 11.94 36.43
CA PHE A 179 -36.89 10.71 37.08
C PHE A 179 -38.37 10.43 36.75
N THR A 180 -38.65 9.20 36.32
CA THR A 180 -39.99 8.67 36.02
C THR A 180 -40.08 7.21 36.44
N THR A 181 -41.28 6.76 36.80
CA THR A 181 -41.57 5.35 37.17
C THR A 181 -41.92 4.48 35.96
N SER A 182 -42.14 5.10 34.79
CA SER A 182 -42.53 4.44 33.54
C SER A 182 -41.51 4.74 32.43
N VAL A 183 -40.85 3.70 31.93
CA VAL A 183 -39.86 3.80 30.84
C VAL A 183 -40.56 3.51 29.51
N MET A 184 -40.61 4.50 28.61
CA MET A 184 -41.04 4.28 27.22
C MET A 184 -39.93 3.59 26.42
N LYS A 185 -40.26 2.50 25.72
CA LYS A 185 -39.33 1.75 24.88
C LYS A 185 -38.99 2.55 23.61
N GLN A 186 -37.73 2.95 23.46
CA GLN A 186 -37.23 3.62 22.26
C GLN A 186 -36.90 2.61 21.16
N GLU A 187 -37.25 2.92 19.91
CA GLU A 187 -36.92 2.10 18.74
C GLU A 187 -35.44 2.27 18.35
N ALA A 188 -34.82 1.19 17.85
CA ALA A 188 -33.39 1.21 17.49
C ALA A 188 -33.12 1.75 16.08
N GLU A 189 -33.96 1.39 15.12
CA GLU A 189 -33.76 1.73 13.70
C GLU A 189 -35.08 2.14 13.04
N LEU A 190 -34.95 2.93 11.99
CA LEU A 190 -36.06 3.31 11.13
C LEU A 190 -36.28 2.23 10.08
N THR A 191 -37.43 1.54 10.10
CA THR A 191 -37.73 0.52 9.09
C THR A 191 -38.55 1.08 7.93
N LYS A 192 -38.51 0.38 6.79
CA LYS A 192 -39.27 0.74 5.60
C LYS A 192 -40.77 0.83 5.88
N GLU A 193 -41.32 -0.12 6.63
CA GLU A 193 -42.75 -0.19 6.99
C GLU A 193 -43.16 0.98 7.88
N MET A 194 -42.27 1.42 8.79
CA MET A 194 -42.52 2.60 9.62
C MET A 194 -42.61 3.87 8.77
N ILE A 195 -41.75 4.00 7.75
CA ILE A 195 -41.75 5.12 6.79
C ILE A 195 -43.05 5.11 5.97
N GLU A 196 -43.43 3.96 5.42
CA GLU A 196 -44.63 3.80 4.59
C GLU A 196 -45.93 4.05 5.37
N SER A 197 -46.00 3.61 6.64
CA SER A 197 -47.18 3.80 7.50
C SER A 197 -47.21 5.13 8.25
N GLY A 198 -46.13 5.92 8.22
CA GLY A 198 -46.00 7.18 8.96
C GLY A 198 -45.84 7.04 10.49
N GLN A 199 -45.75 5.81 11.01
CA GLN A 199 -45.65 5.52 12.45
C GLN A 199 -44.39 6.11 13.10
N TRP A 200 -43.33 6.35 12.32
CA TRP A 200 -42.07 6.91 12.81
C TRP A 200 -42.22 8.30 13.44
N LYS A 201 -43.23 9.08 13.03
CA LYS A 201 -43.44 10.45 13.54
C LYS A 201 -43.81 10.51 15.03
N GLY A 202 -44.43 9.46 15.56
CA GLY A 202 -44.88 9.37 16.95
C GLY A 202 -43.97 8.55 17.86
N LYS A 203 -42.89 7.97 17.33
CA LYS A 203 -41.96 7.12 18.09
C LYS A 203 -40.67 7.87 18.43
N THR A 204 -40.08 7.52 19.56
CA THR A 204 -38.77 8.00 19.98
C THR A 204 -37.70 6.96 19.64
N PHE A 205 -36.58 7.42 19.07
CA PHE A 205 -35.49 6.55 18.63
C PHE A 205 -34.29 6.65 19.57
N LYS A 206 -33.56 5.56 19.72
CA LYS A 206 -32.29 5.57 20.45
C LYS A 206 -31.30 6.48 19.73
N PRO A 207 -30.63 7.40 20.44
CA PRO A 207 -29.63 8.27 19.81
C PRO A 207 -28.46 7.45 19.28
N PHE A 208 -28.05 7.73 18.05
CA PHE A 208 -26.93 7.04 17.42
C PHE A 208 -25.60 7.43 18.10
N ASN A 209 -24.78 6.45 18.43
CA ASN A 209 -23.49 6.69 19.05
C ASN A 209 -22.42 7.07 18.00
N PHE A 210 -22.29 8.36 17.73
CA PHE A 210 -21.27 8.91 16.82
C PHE A 210 -19.81 8.73 17.30
N LYS A 211 -19.59 8.29 18.56
CA LYS A 211 -18.24 7.97 19.07
C LYS A 211 -17.80 6.55 18.72
N SER A 212 -18.71 5.69 18.27
CA SER A 212 -18.37 4.33 17.85
C SER A 212 -17.78 4.33 16.44
N LYS A 213 -16.76 3.50 16.20
CA LYS A 213 -16.28 3.27 14.83
C LYS A 213 -17.40 2.58 14.06
N GLY A 214 -17.79 3.17 12.93
CA GLY A 214 -18.78 2.57 12.04
C GLY A 214 -18.34 1.20 11.54
N ARG A 215 -19.30 0.35 11.17
CA ARG A 215 -19.00 -0.91 10.52
C ARG A 215 -18.42 -0.62 9.13
N ILE A 216 -17.19 -1.05 8.88
CA ILE A 216 -16.57 -0.97 7.55
C ILE A 216 -17.23 -2.06 6.70
N GLU A 217 -18.33 -1.75 6.03
CA GLU A 217 -19.06 -2.71 5.19
C GLU A 217 -18.45 -2.89 3.80
N GLN A 218 -17.47 -2.07 3.43
CA GLN A 218 -16.80 -2.18 2.13
C GLN A 218 -15.61 -3.16 2.21
N ARG A 219 -15.85 -4.41 1.82
CA ARG A 219 -14.79 -5.32 1.38
C ARG A 219 -14.23 -4.82 0.05
N SER A 220 -13.29 -3.88 0.09
CA SER A 220 -12.52 -3.46 -1.10
C SER A 220 -11.40 -4.45 -1.41
N GLY A 221 -10.86 -4.40 -2.63
CA GLY A 221 -9.57 -5.01 -2.91
C GLY A 221 -8.46 -4.26 -2.17
N TYR A 222 -7.38 -4.97 -1.81
CA TYR A 222 -6.21 -4.39 -1.17
C TYR A 222 -4.96 -4.70 -1.99
N LEU A 223 -4.05 -3.74 -2.09
CA LEU A 223 -2.74 -3.96 -2.71
C LEU A 223 -1.73 -4.31 -1.62
N HIS A 224 -0.84 -5.24 -1.93
CA HIS A 224 0.24 -5.59 -1.02
C HIS A 224 1.15 -4.36 -0.77
N PRO A 225 1.50 -4.01 0.49
CA PRO A 225 2.29 -2.82 0.80
C PRO A 225 3.62 -2.75 0.04
N LEU A 226 4.34 -3.88 -0.05
CA LEU A 226 5.56 -3.97 -0.86
C LEU A 226 5.34 -3.64 -2.36
N MET A 227 4.20 -4.02 -2.93
CA MET A 227 3.89 -3.75 -4.34
C MET A 227 3.46 -2.29 -4.57
N GLN A 228 2.81 -1.68 -3.59
CA GLN A 228 2.57 -0.24 -3.59
C GLN A 228 3.91 0.50 -3.60
N LEU A 229 4.81 0.15 -2.67
CA LEU A 229 6.13 0.76 -2.59
C LEU A 229 6.93 0.55 -3.89
N ARG A 230 6.89 -0.65 -4.48
CA ARG A 230 7.49 -0.92 -5.80
C ARG A 230 7.00 0.08 -6.86
N SER A 231 5.70 0.34 -6.90
CA SER A 231 5.08 1.24 -7.87
C SER A 231 5.55 2.68 -7.67
N GLU A 232 5.76 3.09 -6.43
CA GLU A 232 6.27 4.43 -6.10
C GLU A 232 7.75 4.59 -6.45
N PHE A 233 8.59 3.61 -6.11
CA PHE A 233 9.99 3.60 -6.52
C PHE A 233 10.12 3.67 -8.04
N ARG A 234 9.29 2.90 -8.75
CA ARG A 234 9.18 2.96 -10.22
C ARG A 234 8.82 4.38 -10.69
N GLN A 235 7.84 5.02 -10.08
CA GLN A 235 7.45 6.39 -10.43
C GLN A 235 8.60 7.40 -10.18
N ILE A 236 9.33 7.27 -9.07
CA ILE A 236 10.50 8.13 -8.76
C ILE A 236 11.57 8.03 -9.85
N PHE A 237 11.88 6.81 -10.31
CA PHE A 237 12.82 6.62 -11.43
C PHE A 237 12.33 7.30 -12.71
N LEU A 238 11.05 7.12 -13.06
CA LEU A 238 10.46 7.74 -14.25
C LEU A 238 10.52 9.28 -14.17
N GLU A 239 10.22 9.87 -13.01
CA GLU A 239 10.36 11.32 -12.77
C GLU A 239 11.80 11.82 -12.88
N MET A 240 12.78 10.97 -12.57
CA MET A 240 14.21 11.28 -12.72
C MET A 240 14.74 11.07 -14.15
N GLY A 241 13.86 10.68 -15.08
CA GLY A 241 14.17 10.43 -16.48
C GLY A 241 14.83 9.09 -16.75
N PHE A 242 14.64 8.10 -15.87
CA PHE A 242 15.12 6.74 -16.09
C PHE A 242 14.11 5.93 -16.91
N THR A 243 14.63 5.02 -17.73
CA THR A 243 13.86 4.07 -18.54
C THR A 243 13.90 2.68 -17.91
N GLU A 244 12.75 2.02 -17.81
CA GLU A 244 12.64 0.68 -17.19
C GLU A 244 13.25 -0.39 -18.10
N MET A 245 14.16 -1.20 -17.57
CA MET A 245 14.78 -2.32 -18.27
C MET A 245 13.88 -3.57 -18.21
N PRO A 246 13.80 -4.37 -19.28
CA PRO A 246 13.11 -5.64 -19.25
C PRO A 246 13.90 -6.66 -18.39
N THR A 247 13.23 -7.23 -17.39
CA THR A 247 13.81 -8.18 -16.43
C THR A 247 13.15 -9.56 -16.51
N ASN A 248 12.56 -9.91 -17.66
CA ASN A 248 11.73 -11.09 -17.88
C ASN A 248 12.51 -12.42 -17.95
N ASN A 249 13.52 -12.58 -17.11
CA ASN A 249 14.40 -13.75 -17.01
C ASN A 249 14.86 -13.97 -15.56
N TYR A 250 14.29 -14.97 -14.87
CA TYR A 250 14.80 -15.41 -13.56
C TYR A 250 16.03 -16.29 -13.68
N VAL A 251 16.05 -17.18 -14.67
CA VAL A 251 17.22 -17.97 -15.01
C VAL A 251 18.16 -17.12 -15.86
N GLU A 252 19.42 -17.09 -15.46
CA GLU A 252 20.49 -16.39 -16.15
C GLU A 252 21.70 -17.32 -16.31
N SER A 253 22.49 -17.10 -17.37
CA SER A 253 23.78 -17.78 -17.51
C SER A 253 24.80 -17.18 -16.56
N ALA A 254 25.71 -18.00 -16.03
CA ALA A 254 26.84 -17.54 -15.24
C ALA A 254 27.72 -16.54 -16.00
N PHE A 255 27.75 -16.63 -17.34
CA PHE A 255 28.35 -15.63 -18.20
C PHE A 255 27.77 -14.23 -17.95
N TRP A 256 26.46 -14.04 -18.14
CA TRP A 256 25.83 -12.72 -17.96
C TRP A 256 25.74 -12.29 -16.49
N ASN A 257 25.58 -13.24 -15.58
CA ASN A 257 25.46 -12.94 -14.15
C ASN A 257 26.80 -12.62 -13.49
N PHE A 258 27.93 -13.15 -13.98
CA PHE A 258 29.23 -12.95 -13.34
C PHE A 258 30.33 -12.51 -14.33
N ASP A 259 30.60 -13.30 -15.36
CA ASP A 259 31.77 -13.09 -16.22
C ASP A 259 31.68 -11.77 -17.00
N ALA A 260 30.50 -11.42 -17.52
CA ALA A 260 30.22 -10.17 -18.24
C ALA A 260 30.35 -8.94 -17.36
N LEU A 261 30.27 -9.10 -16.03
CA LEU A 261 30.49 -8.04 -15.05
C LEU A 261 31.97 -7.91 -14.67
N PHE A 262 32.87 -8.72 -15.23
CA PHE A 262 34.25 -8.79 -14.78
C PHE A 262 34.42 -9.33 -13.34
N GLN A 263 33.49 -10.20 -12.90
CA GLN A 263 33.65 -10.96 -11.66
C GLN A 263 34.37 -12.29 -11.92
N PRO A 264 35.46 -12.61 -11.21
CA PRO A 264 36.29 -13.78 -11.52
C PRO A 264 35.57 -15.10 -11.24
N GLN A 265 35.99 -16.18 -11.91
CA GLN A 265 35.34 -17.50 -11.78
C GLN A 265 35.56 -18.17 -10.42
N GLN A 266 36.68 -17.86 -9.77
CA GLN A 266 37.03 -18.30 -8.42
C GLN A 266 36.40 -17.44 -7.31
N HIS A 267 35.47 -16.53 -7.64
CA HIS A 267 34.84 -15.66 -6.64
C HIS A 267 33.87 -16.46 -5.74
N PRO A 268 33.93 -16.33 -4.40
CA PRO A 268 33.10 -17.10 -3.47
C PRO A 268 31.60 -17.03 -3.75
N ALA A 269 31.09 -15.86 -4.17
CA ALA A 269 29.68 -15.71 -4.55
C ALA A 269 29.21 -16.65 -5.69
N ARG A 270 30.11 -17.31 -6.42
CA ARG A 270 29.80 -18.33 -7.44
C ARG A 270 29.72 -19.75 -6.85
N ASP A 271 30.02 -19.93 -5.57
CA ASP A 271 29.89 -21.24 -4.94
C ASP A 271 28.42 -21.63 -4.78
N ALA A 272 28.16 -22.93 -4.82
CA ALA A 272 26.81 -23.47 -4.66
C ALA A 272 26.20 -23.16 -3.27
N HIS A 273 27.04 -22.80 -2.31
CA HIS A 273 26.59 -22.32 -0.99
C HIS A 273 25.97 -20.93 -1.05
N ASP A 274 26.32 -20.09 -2.02
CA ASP A 274 25.80 -18.71 -2.16
C ASP A 274 24.84 -18.55 -3.34
N THR A 275 24.97 -19.39 -4.38
CA THR A 275 24.21 -19.28 -5.63
C THR A 275 23.40 -20.54 -5.93
N PHE A 276 22.13 -20.35 -6.32
CA PHE A 276 21.28 -21.42 -6.82
C PHE A 276 21.58 -21.73 -8.28
N TYR A 277 22.34 -22.80 -8.53
CA TYR A 277 22.52 -23.35 -9.86
C TYR A 277 21.31 -24.16 -10.30
N VAL A 278 20.98 -24.08 -11.59
CA VAL A 278 19.83 -24.77 -12.18
C VAL A 278 20.25 -26.16 -12.63
N ALA A 279 19.46 -27.18 -12.29
CA ALA A 279 19.65 -28.54 -12.82
C ALA A 279 19.13 -28.67 -14.26
N GLU A 280 17.92 -28.16 -14.52
CA GLU A 280 17.27 -28.18 -15.84
C GLU A 280 16.59 -26.83 -16.15
N PRO A 281 16.98 -26.11 -17.22
CA PRO A 281 18.11 -26.38 -18.12
C PRO A 281 19.44 -26.02 -17.45
N GLY A 282 20.35 -26.98 -17.23
CA GLY A 282 21.60 -26.74 -16.50
C GLY A 282 22.69 -25.98 -17.27
N LYS A 283 22.59 -25.92 -18.60
CA LYS A 283 23.49 -25.15 -19.47
C LYS A 283 22.73 -24.17 -20.34
N THR A 284 23.32 -23.02 -20.59
CA THR A 284 22.78 -22.02 -21.53
C THR A 284 22.94 -22.49 -22.97
N ILE A 285 21.98 -22.13 -23.83
CA ILE A 285 21.96 -22.53 -25.24
C ILE A 285 23.01 -21.74 -26.03
N SER A 286 23.08 -20.43 -25.81
CA SER A 286 23.98 -19.56 -26.55
C SER A 286 24.34 -18.29 -25.79
N VAL A 287 25.53 -17.80 -26.08
CA VAL A 287 26.09 -16.52 -25.65
C VAL A 287 26.78 -15.89 -26.86
N PRO A 288 26.83 -14.55 -26.99
CA PRO A 288 27.47 -13.93 -28.14
C PRO A 288 28.97 -14.29 -28.19
N GLU A 289 29.39 -15.07 -29.18
CA GLU A 289 30.73 -15.68 -29.20
C GLU A 289 31.84 -14.62 -29.26
N ASP A 290 31.68 -13.59 -30.09
CA ASP A 290 32.65 -12.50 -30.21
C ASP A 290 32.84 -11.76 -28.88
N TYR A 291 31.75 -11.55 -28.13
CA TYR A 291 31.81 -10.92 -26.83
C TYR A 291 32.46 -11.84 -25.80
N LEU A 292 32.09 -13.13 -25.79
CA LEU A 292 32.68 -14.13 -24.90
C LEU A 292 34.19 -14.21 -25.07
N GLN A 293 34.72 -14.20 -26.30
CA GLN A 293 36.17 -14.24 -26.53
C GLN A 293 36.88 -12.99 -26.00
N LYS A 294 36.27 -11.81 -26.12
CA LYS A 294 36.81 -10.57 -25.53
C LYS A 294 36.80 -10.62 -24.00
N VAL A 295 35.71 -11.11 -23.40
CA VAL A 295 35.60 -11.31 -21.95
C VAL A 295 36.66 -12.30 -21.48
N LYS A 296 36.76 -13.47 -22.11
CA LYS A 296 37.79 -14.49 -21.82
C LYS A 296 39.19 -13.88 -21.82
N LYS A 297 39.56 -13.17 -22.89
CA LYS A 297 40.88 -12.51 -23.01
C LYS A 297 41.13 -11.50 -21.89
N THR A 298 40.14 -10.66 -21.60
CA THR A 298 40.26 -9.59 -20.60
C THR A 298 40.35 -10.15 -19.18
N HIS A 299 39.63 -11.24 -18.88
CA HIS A 299 39.72 -11.96 -17.60
C HIS A 299 41.07 -12.66 -17.43
N SER A 300 41.55 -13.39 -18.45
CA SER A 300 42.76 -14.19 -18.31
C SER A 300 44.03 -13.33 -18.41
N SER A 301 44.28 -12.78 -19.59
CA SER A 301 45.53 -12.10 -19.95
C SER A 301 45.49 -10.57 -19.79
N GLY A 302 44.32 -10.01 -19.47
CA GLY A 302 44.12 -8.56 -19.41
C GLY A 302 43.79 -7.93 -20.76
N GLY A 303 43.65 -6.61 -20.74
CA GLY A 303 43.19 -5.80 -21.87
C GLY A 303 42.69 -4.43 -21.41
N TYR A 304 42.60 -3.47 -22.33
CA TYR A 304 42.02 -2.15 -22.08
C TYR A 304 42.68 -1.38 -20.92
N GLY A 305 44.00 -1.54 -20.75
CA GLY A 305 44.78 -0.92 -19.67
C GLY A 305 44.82 -1.72 -18.36
N SER A 306 44.12 -2.86 -18.27
CA SER A 306 44.13 -3.75 -17.12
C SER A 306 45.01 -4.98 -17.35
N ILE A 307 45.58 -5.50 -16.26
CA ILE A 307 46.32 -6.78 -16.27
C ILE A 307 45.37 -7.99 -16.23
N GLY A 308 44.06 -7.82 -16.07
CA GLY A 308 43.15 -8.95 -15.88
C GLY A 308 43.36 -9.68 -14.55
N TYR A 309 42.78 -10.86 -14.41
CA TYR A 309 42.88 -11.69 -13.19
C TYR A 309 43.97 -12.78 -13.26
N GLN A 310 44.66 -12.93 -14.40
CA GLN A 310 45.81 -13.84 -14.55
C GLN A 310 45.46 -15.31 -14.20
N TYR A 311 44.35 -15.81 -14.74
CA TYR A 311 43.92 -17.20 -14.58
C TYR A 311 43.32 -17.78 -15.88
N ASP A 312 43.20 -19.10 -15.94
CA ASP A 312 42.57 -19.80 -17.07
C ASP A 312 41.04 -19.72 -16.99
N TRP A 313 40.45 -18.86 -17.82
CA TRP A 313 39.00 -18.70 -17.90
C TRP A 313 38.33 -19.92 -18.58
N SER A 314 37.40 -20.56 -17.89
CA SER A 314 36.66 -21.74 -18.33
C SER A 314 35.34 -21.38 -19.01
N ARG A 315 35.14 -21.89 -20.23
CA ARG A 315 33.87 -21.75 -20.95
C ARG A 315 32.74 -22.51 -20.27
N GLU A 316 33.05 -23.68 -19.70
CA GLU A 316 32.04 -24.54 -19.08
C GLU A 316 31.41 -23.87 -17.86
N GLU A 317 32.22 -23.18 -17.04
CA GLU A 317 31.75 -22.42 -15.88
C GLU A 317 30.81 -21.28 -16.29
N ALA A 318 31.11 -20.59 -17.39
CA ALA A 318 30.28 -19.51 -17.90
C ALA A 318 28.94 -19.99 -18.50
N HIS A 319 28.87 -21.24 -18.97
CA HIS A 319 27.66 -21.80 -19.56
C HIS A 319 26.69 -22.39 -18.53
N LYS A 320 27.07 -22.52 -17.25
CA LYS A 320 26.15 -22.96 -16.20
C LYS A 320 25.00 -21.97 -16.04
N ASN A 321 23.77 -22.48 -15.98
CA ASN A 321 22.61 -21.65 -15.64
C ASN A 321 22.40 -21.59 -14.13
N LEU A 322 21.90 -20.45 -13.68
CA LEU A 322 21.61 -20.15 -12.28
C LEU A 322 20.35 -19.31 -12.17
N LEU A 323 19.77 -19.21 -10.98
CA LEU A 323 18.81 -18.16 -10.68
C LEU A 323 19.58 -16.87 -10.42
N ARG A 324 19.23 -15.78 -11.12
CA ARG A 324 19.97 -14.52 -11.06
C ARG A 324 20.15 -14.03 -9.61
N THR A 325 21.37 -13.66 -9.26
CA THR A 325 21.73 -13.26 -7.89
C THR A 325 21.55 -11.77 -7.62
N HIS A 326 21.48 -10.98 -8.69
CA HIS A 326 21.31 -9.53 -8.69
C HIS A 326 20.84 -9.03 -10.06
N THR A 327 20.14 -7.90 -10.10
CA THR A 327 19.65 -7.30 -11.35
C THR A 327 20.75 -6.70 -12.23
N THR A 328 21.98 -6.61 -11.73
CA THR A 328 23.16 -6.12 -12.50
C THR A 328 23.44 -6.95 -13.75
N ALA A 329 23.03 -8.22 -13.78
CA ALA A 329 23.07 -9.05 -14.98
C ALA A 329 22.20 -8.49 -16.12
N VAL A 330 21.04 -7.93 -15.77
CA VAL A 330 20.13 -7.25 -16.72
C VAL A 330 20.79 -5.98 -17.24
N SER A 331 21.42 -5.21 -16.35
CA SER A 331 22.19 -4.02 -16.73
C SER A 331 23.32 -4.35 -17.71
N ALA A 332 24.05 -5.46 -17.51
CA ALA A 332 25.08 -5.91 -18.44
C ALA A 332 24.52 -6.22 -19.83
N ARG A 333 23.37 -6.91 -19.91
CA ARG A 333 22.69 -7.19 -21.19
C ARG A 333 22.27 -5.92 -21.89
N MET A 334 21.70 -4.96 -21.15
CA MET A 334 21.24 -3.69 -21.71
C MET A 334 22.40 -2.81 -22.18
N LEU A 335 23.50 -2.73 -21.42
CA LEU A 335 24.71 -2.01 -21.82
C LEU A 335 25.39 -2.65 -23.04
N TYR A 336 25.46 -3.99 -23.09
CA TYR A 336 25.96 -4.69 -24.26
C TYR A 336 25.12 -4.40 -25.51
N LYS A 337 23.80 -4.46 -25.38
CA LYS A 337 22.87 -4.12 -26.46
C LYS A 337 23.06 -2.68 -26.95
N LEU A 338 23.12 -1.72 -26.03
CA LEU A 338 23.39 -0.32 -26.32
C LEU A 338 24.72 -0.14 -27.08
N ALA A 339 25.75 -0.90 -26.71
CA ALA A 339 27.04 -0.87 -27.41
C ALA A 339 26.93 -1.36 -28.86
N GLN A 340 26.10 -2.38 -29.13
CA GLN A 340 25.91 -2.92 -30.48
C GLN A 340 25.08 -2.00 -31.38
N GLU A 341 24.09 -1.30 -30.80
CA GLU A 341 23.16 -0.42 -31.55
C GLU A 341 23.73 0.99 -31.76
N GLY A 342 24.86 1.31 -31.12
CA GLY A 342 25.49 2.62 -31.14
C GLY A 342 25.22 3.38 -29.84
N PHE A 343 26.29 3.80 -29.16
CA PHE A 343 26.18 4.42 -27.85
C PHE A 343 25.45 5.77 -27.90
N GLN A 344 24.47 5.91 -27.01
CA GLN A 344 23.79 7.16 -26.65
C GLN A 344 23.74 7.26 -25.12
N PRO A 345 23.80 8.46 -24.53
CA PRO A 345 23.61 8.63 -23.10
C PRO A 345 22.25 8.10 -22.65
N VAL A 346 22.23 7.28 -21.60
CA VAL A 346 21.01 6.62 -21.11
C VAL A 346 20.97 6.56 -19.59
N LYS A 347 19.74 6.51 -19.07
CA LYS A 347 19.42 6.24 -17.68
C LYS A 347 18.48 5.04 -17.65
N PHE A 348 18.90 3.97 -17.00
CA PHE A 348 18.15 2.72 -16.92
C PHE A 348 17.85 2.36 -15.47
N PHE A 349 16.68 1.79 -15.21
CA PHE A 349 16.38 1.22 -13.91
C PHE A 349 15.68 -0.12 -14.03
N SER A 350 15.71 -0.91 -12.96
CA SER A 350 14.93 -2.12 -12.84
C SER A 350 14.50 -2.34 -11.39
N ILE A 351 13.35 -2.96 -11.20
CA ILE A 351 12.90 -3.42 -9.88
C ILE A 351 12.35 -4.82 -10.05
N ASP A 352 13.13 -5.81 -9.63
CA ASP A 352 12.73 -7.20 -9.80
C ASP A 352 13.39 -8.18 -8.83
N ARG A 353 12.83 -9.39 -8.78
CA ARG A 353 13.21 -10.44 -7.84
C ARG A 353 14.57 -11.08 -8.17
N VAL A 354 15.40 -11.29 -7.16
CA VAL A 354 16.69 -11.97 -7.25
C VAL A 354 16.76 -13.09 -6.21
N PHE A 355 17.68 -14.03 -6.41
CA PHE A 355 17.75 -15.27 -5.64
C PHE A 355 19.17 -15.48 -5.11
N ARG A 356 19.29 -15.75 -3.82
CA ARG A 356 20.59 -16.03 -3.17
C ARG A 356 20.42 -17.18 -2.21
N ASN A 357 21.37 -18.10 -2.19
CA ASN A 357 21.35 -19.25 -1.30
C ASN A 357 21.83 -18.87 0.12
N GLU A 358 21.30 -17.76 0.64
CA GLU A 358 21.60 -17.28 1.97
C GLU A 358 20.74 -18.00 3.02
N THR A 359 21.27 -18.11 4.24
CA THR A 359 20.50 -18.70 5.34
C THR A 359 19.31 -17.80 5.71
N LEU A 360 18.10 -18.35 5.68
CA LEU A 360 16.87 -17.62 6.00
C LEU A 360 16.86 -17.17 7.47
N ASP A 361 16.76 -15.85 7.70
CA ASP A 361 16.68 -15.28 9.06
C ASP A 361 15.56 -14.22 9.18
N ALA A 362 15.61 -13.34 10.17
CA ALA A 362 14.59 -12.30 10.35
C ALA A 362 14.73 -11.12 9.37
N THR A 363 15.88 -11.02 8.71
CA THR A 363 16.34 -9.91 7.86
C THR A 363 16.72 -10.32 6.44
N HIS A 364 16.99 -11.60 6.20
CA HIS A 364 17.41 -12.17 4.93
C HIS A 364 16.42 -13.24 4.44
N LEU A 365 16.14 -13.19 3.14
CA LEU A 365 15.33 -14.16 2.42
C LEU A 365 16.13 -14.71 1.24
N ALA A 366 15.87 -15.97 0.88
CA ALA A 366 16.46 -16.61 -0.28
C ALA A 366 16.02 -15.97 -1.60
N GLU A 367 14.88 -15.26 -1.59
CA GLU A 367 14.39 -14.42 -2.67
C GLU A 367 13.94 -13.06 -2.14
N PHE A 368 14.32 -11.99 -2.84
CA PHE A 368 13.93 -10.61 -2.50
C PHE A 368 13.97 -9.72 -3.75
N ASN A 369 13.39 -8.53 -3.69
CA ASN A 369 13.36 -7.61 -4.83
C ASN A 369 14.54 -6.63 -4.76
N GLN A 370 15.36 -6.62 -5.80
CA GLN A 370 16.44 -5.65 -5.97
C GLN A 370 15.97 -4.52 -6.89
N ILE A 371 16.21 -3.30 -6.42
CA ILE A 371 16.11 -2.07 -7.20
C ILE A 371 17.51 -1.74 -7.69
N GLU A 372 17.65 -1.41 -8.97
CA GLU A 372 18.91 -0.95 -9.54
C GLU A 372 18.69 0.23 -10.48
N GLY A 373 19.53 1.25 -10.35
CA GLY A 373 19.63 2.40 -11.26
C GLY A 373 21.01 2.45 -11.90
N VAL A 374 21.06 2.71 -13.20
CA VAL A 374 22.28 2.75 -14.02
C VAL A 374 22.23 4.00 -14.91
N VAL A 375 23.32 4.75 -14.97
CA VAL A 375 23.48 5.91 -15.84
C VAL A 375 24.75 5.75 -16.64
N ALA A 376 24.62 5.73 -17.97
CA ALA A 376 25.76 5.67 -18.88
C ALA A 376 25.84 6.99 -19.64
N ASP A 377 26.95 7.72 -19.46
CA ASP A 377 27.16 9.02 -20.11
C ASP A 377 28.66 9.30 -20.24
N TYR A 378 29.00 10.37 -20.94
CA TYR A 378 30.37 10.83 -21.13
C TYR A 378 30.90 11.47 -19.84
N SER A 379 32.07 11.01 -19.37
CA SER A 379 32.82 11.63 -18.26
C SER A 379 32.04 11.76 -16.93
N LEU A 380 31.21 10.79 -16.59
CA LEU A 380 30.61 10.69 -15.26
C LEU A 380 31.69 10.47 -14.20
N SER A 381 31.58 11.22 -13.11
CA SER A 381 32.42 11.08 -11.94
C SER A 381 31.65 10.48 -10.77
N ILE A 382 32.39 10.04 -9.75
CA ILE A 382 31.81 9.60 -8.48
C ILE A 382 30.92 10.69 -7.82
N LYS A 383 31.20 11.98 -8.07
CA LYS A 383 30.37 13.09 -7.59
C LYS A 383 28.99 13.09 -8.25
N ASN A 384 28.91 12.75 -9.53
CA ASN A 384 27.64 12.64 -10.24
C ASN A 384 26.80 11.49 -9.65
N LEU A 385 27.43 10.34 -9.38
CA LEU A 385 26.79 9.20 -8.72
C LEU A 385 26.22 9.59 -7.35
N MET A 386 27.01 10.25 -6.50
CA MET A 386 26.55 10.73 -5.18
C MET A 386 25.38 11.71 -5.31
N GLY A 387 25.39 12.59 -6.31
CA GLY A 387 24.30 13.53 -6.59
C GLY A 387 23.01 12.83 -7.02
N LEU A 388 23.11 11.83 -7.91
CA LEU A 388 21.98 11.00 -8.34
C LEU A 388 21.36 10.24 -7.17
N ILE A 389 22.19 9.60 -6.35
CA ILE A 389 21.74 8.86 -5.15
C ILE A 389 21.04 9.82 -4.17
N LYS A 390 21.63 11.00 -3.89
CA LYS A 390 20.99 12.00 -3.02
C LYS A 390 19.62 12.41 -3.55
N GLY A 391 19.51 12.78 -4.83
CA GLY A 391 18.23 13.16 -5.44
C GLY A 391 17.18 12.05 -5.40
N PHE A 392 17.61 10.79 -5.57
CA PHE A 392 16.74 9.62 -5.45
C PHE A 392 16.21 9.44 -4.02
N PHE A 393 17.10 9.41 -3.03
CA PHE A 393 16.71 9.22 -1.62
C PHE A 393 15.93 10.41 -1.05
N GLU A 394 16.20 11.65 -1.50
CA GLU A 394 15.40 12.82 -1.14
C GLU A 394 13.94 12.67 -1.59
N LYS A 395 13.70 12.16 -2.81
CA LYS A 395 12.33 11.86 -3.29
C LYS A 395 11.65 10.77 -2.45
N ILE A 396 12.40 9.85 -1.87
CA ILE A 396 11.91 8.80 -0.97
C ILE A 396 11.65 9.35 0.45
N GLY A 397 12.11 10.56 0.77
CA GLY A 397 11.98 11.16 2.11
C GLY A 397 13.15 10.86 3.05
N ILE A 398 14.29 10.39 2.52
CA ILE A 398 15.50 10.12 3.28
C ILE A 398 16.55 11.19 2.97
N THR A 399 16.85 12.04 3.95
CA THR A 399 17.76 13.20 3.78
C THR A 399 19.13 12.99 4.41
N LYS A 400 19.23 12.19 5.47
CA LYS A 400 20.47 11.94 6.22
C LYS A 400 21.26 10.78 5.61
N LEU A 401 22.07 11.07 4.60
CA LEU A 401 22.90 10.07 3.91
C LEU A 401 24.40 10.20 4.23
N ARG A 402 25.08 9.06 4.31
CA ARG A 402 26.54 8.93 4.34
C ARG A 402 27.00 7.89 3.33
N PHE A 403 28.19 8.09 2.79
CA PHE A 403 28.82 7.18 1.85
C PHE A 403 30.10 6.63 2.47
N LYS A 404 30.29 5.32 2.35
CA LYS A 404 31.48 4.62 2.86
C LYS A 404 32.14 3.88 1.71
N PRO A 405 33.46 4.03 1.48
CA PRO A 405 34.16 3.24 0.47
C PRO A 405 33.93 1.75 0.67
N ALA A 406 33.70 1.04 -0.43
CA ALA A 406 33.42 -0.39 -0.44
C ALA A 406 34.19 -1.06 -1.57
N TYR A 407 34.02 -2.38 -1.71
CA TYR A 407 34.56 -3.17 -2.80
C TYR A 407 33.42 -3.93 -3.46
N ASN A 408 33.26 -3.74 -4.77
CA ASN A 408 32.52 -4.69 -5.61
C ASN A 408 33.42 -5.06 -6.81
N PRO A 409 33.44 -6.33 -7.25
CA PRO A 409 34.32 -6.79 -8.33
C PRO A 409 34.17 -6.00 -9.64
N TYR A 410 32.96 -5.50 -9.90
CA TYR A 410 32.57 -4.87 -11.15
C TYR A 410 32.53 -3.33 -11.09
N THR A 411 32.88 -2.71 -9.95
CA THR A 411 32.94 -1.25 -9.82
C THR A 411 34.24 -0.70 -9.23
N GLU A 412 34.76 0.37 -9.82
CA GLU A 412 35.88 1.16 -9.30
C GLU A 412 35.72 2.62 -9.72
N PRO A 413 35.52 3.57 -8.77
CA PRO A 413 35.36 3.38 -7.33
C PRO A 413 33.98 2.81 -6.92
N SER A 414 33.91 2.25 -5.70
CA SER A 414 32.67 1.70 -5.10
C SER A 414 32.35 2.35 -3.74
N MET A 415 31.07 2.46 -3.39
CA MET A 415 30.62 2.96 -2.09
C MET A 415 29.31 2.31 -1.61
N GLU A 416 29.27 2.00 -0.31
CA GLU A 416 28.06 1.70 0.44
C GLU A 416 27.31 2.99 0.79
N ILE A 417 25.99 2.92 0.82
CA ILE A 417 25.07 4.01 1.12
C ILE A 417 24.45 3.75 2.50
N PHE A 418 24.65 4.67 3.43
CA PHE A 418 24.10 4.62 4.78
C PHE A 418 23.06 5.71 4.98
N SER A 419 21.98 5.38 5.68
CA SER A 419 20.97 6.33 6.14
C SER A 419 20.87 6.31 7.67
N TYR A 420 20.62 7.46 8.28
CA TYR A 420 20.37 7.53 9.72
C TYR A 420 18.91 7.14 10.03
N HIS A 421 18.71 6.08 10.80
CA HIS A 421 17.39 5.61 11.19
C HIS A 421 16.98 6.23 12.54
N GLU A 422 15.95 7.07 12.55
CA GLU A 422 15.50 7.78 13.77
C GLU A 422 15.05 6.83 14.88
N GLY A 423 14.25 5.79 14.56
CA GLY A 423 13.80 4.80 15.54
C GLY A 423 14.92 4.00 16.22
N LEU A 424 15.94 3.55 15.46
CA LEU A 424 17.07 2.78 15.97
C LEU A 424 18.25 3.65 16.44
N LYS A 425 18.19 4.98 16.21
CA LYS A 425 19.24 5.95 16.52
C LYS A 425 20.64 5.55 16.04
N LYS A 426 20.72 4.93 14.86
CA LYS A 426 21.98 4.44 14.27
C LYS A 426 21.99 4.59 12.75
N TRP A 427 23.19 4.59 12.18
CA TRP A 427 23.39 4.51 10.73
C TRP A 427 23.17 3.07 10.27
N VAL A 428 22.31 2.89 9.27
CA VAL A 428 21.96 1.60 8.68
C VAL A 428 22.30 1.62 7.20
N GLU A 429 22.88 0.54 6.70
CA GLU A 429 23.15 0.36 5.27
C GLU A 429 21.84 0.20 4.50
N VAL A 430 21.61 1.09 3.54
CA VAL A 430 20.40 1.15 2.72
C VAL A 430 20.65 0.80 1.26
N GLY A 431 21.90 0.68 0.81
CA GLY A 431 22.23 0.29 -0.55
C GLY A 431 23.73 0.29 -0.83
N ASN A 432 24.09 -0.10 -2.05
CA ASN A 432 25.46 -0.15 -2.55
C ASN A 432 25.52 0.50 -3.95
N SER A 433 26.69 0.98 -4.37
CA SER A 433 26.86 1.73 -5.61
C SER A 433 28.32 1.74 -6.06
N GLY A 434 28.54 2.10 -7.32
CA GLY A 434 29.87 2.34 -7.85
C GLY A 434 29.88 2.72 -9.32
N MET A 435 31.09 2.95 -9.84
CA MET A 435 31.34 3.22 -11.26
C MET A 435 31.78 1.92 -11.94
N PHE A 436 31.10 1.46 -12.98
CA PHE A 436 31.48 0.20 -13.64
C PHE A 436 32.88 0.26 -14.22
N ARG A 437 33.61 -0.83 -14.01
CA ARG A 437 35.00 -1.00 -14.43
C ARG A 437 35.16 -0.94 -15.95
N PRO A 438 36.26 -0.37 -16.48
CA PRO A 438 36.56 -0.43 -17.91
C PRO A 438 36.63 -1.88 -18.43
N GLU A 439 37.13 -2.82 -17.65
CA GLU A 439 37.23 -4.23 -18.03
C GLU A 439 35.87 -4.90 -18.23
N MET A 440 34.81 -4.35 -17.64
CA MET A 440 33.43 -4.74 -17.93
C MET A 440 32.93 -4.05 -19.21
N LEU A 441 33.13 -2.74 -19.33
CA LEU A 441 32.49 -1.92 -20.38
C LEU A 441 33.16 -2.03 -21.76
N ARG A 442 34.51 -2.06 -21.81
CA ARG A 442 35.27 -2.00 -23.07
C ARG A 442 35.11 -3.27 -23.91
N PRO A 443 35.11 -4.50 -23.34
CA PRO A 443 34.81 -5.70 -24.12
C PRO A 443 33.43 -5.69 -24.78
N MET A 444 32.44 -5.00 -24.18
CA MET A 444 31.10 -4.83 -24.76
C MET A 444 31.12 -3.95 -26.03
N GLY A 445 32.12 -3.07 -26.16
CA GLY A 445 32.20 -2.07 -27.24
C GLY A 445 31.80 -0.65 -26.80
N ILE A 446 31.63 -0.40 -25.50
CA ILE A 446 31.32 0.94 -24.98
C ILE A 446 32.54 1.86 -25.18
N PRO A 447 32.38 3.05 -25.81
CA PRO A 447 33.51 3.95 -26.12
C PRO A 447 34.30 4.40 -24.88
N GLU A 448 35.62 4.61 -25.01
CA GLU A 448 36.52 4.94 -23.89
C GLU A 448 36.12 6.17 -23.06
N LYS A 449 35.59 7.20 -23.73
CA LYS A 449 35.08 8.42 -23.08
C LYS A 449 33.78 8.22 -22.28
N VAL A 450 33.13 7.08 -22.42
CA VAL A 450 31.90 6.73 -21.72
C VAL A 450 32.24 6.00 -20.43
N THR A 451 31.56 6.42 -19.37
CA THR A 451 31.63 5.87 -18.02
C THR A 451 30.21 5.56 -17.57
N VAL A 452 30.06 4.54 -16.73
CA VAL A 452 28.73 4.11 -16.26
C VAL A 452 28.71 4.10 -14.75
N ALA A 453 27.72 4.78 -14.17
CA ALA A 453 27.48 4.85 -12.74
C ALA A 453 26.26 3.99 -12.40
N ALA A 454 26.34 3.20 -11.33
CA ALA A 454 25.22 2.35 -10.91
C ALA A 454 25.04 2.35 -9.39
N TRP A 455 23.81 2.14 -8.95
CA TRP A 455 23.49 1.90 -7.54
C TRP A 455 22.33 0.92 -7.42
N GLY A 456 22.28 0.21 -6.31
CA GLY A 456 21.20 -0.72 -6.01
C GLY A 456 20.89 -0.81 -4.53
N LEU A 457 19.66 -1.23 -4.25
CA LEU A 457 19.16 -1.48 -2.90
C LEU A 457 18.07 -2.55 -2.93
N SER A 458 17.82 -3.20 -1.79
CA SER A 458 16.61 -4.04 -1.63
C SER A 458 15.37 -3.16 -1.54
N LEU A 459 14.23 -3.64 -2.05
CA LEU A 459 12.93 -3.00 -1.82
C LEU A 459 12.40 -3.26 -0.40
N GLU A 460 12.71 -4.43 0.15
CA GLU A 460 12.20 -4.90 1.44
C GLU A 460 12.75 -4.09 2.61
N ARG A 461 14.03 -3.70 2.61
CA ARG A 461 14.63 -2.96 3.72
C ARG A 461 14.02 -1.55 3.92
N PRO A 462 13.86 -0.71 2.89
CA PRO A 462 13.07 0.51 3.00
C PRO A 462 11.63 0.25 3.45
N ALA A 463 10.98 -0.79 2.91
CA ALA A 463 9.61 -1.13 3.32
C ALA A 463 9.52 -1.46 4.81
N MET A 464 10.43 -2.29 5.33
CA MET A 464 10.48 -2.63 6.75
C MET A 464 10.70 -1.40 7.64
N ILE A 465 11.58 -0.49 7.23
CA ILE A 465 11.84 0.76 7.96
C ILE A 465 10.60 1.66 7.95
N MET A 466 9.98 1.84 6.79
CA MET A 466 8.78 2.67 6.64
C MET A 466 7.61 2.09 7.45
N TYR A 467 7.31 0.80 7.32
CA TYR A 467 6.18 0.17 8.00
C TYR A 467 6.47 -0.23 9.46
N GLY A 468 7.67 -0.01 9.98
CA GLY A 468 8.05 -0.41 11.33
C GLY A 468 8.03 -1.93 11.56
N ILE A 469 8.37 -2.70 10.52
CA ILE A 469 8.34 -4.17 10.54
C ILE A 469 9.73 -4.70 10.91
N ASN A 470 9.80 -5.49 11.98
CA ASN A 470 11.06 -6.04 12.47
C ASN A 470 11.46 -7.38 11.82
N ASN A 471 10.52 -8.09 11.20
CA ASN A 471 10.76 -9.39 10.58
C ASN A 471 10.23 -9.42 9.15
N ILE A 472 11.13 -9.61 8.19
CA ILE A 472 10.84 -9.59 6.75
C ILE A 472 9.78 -10.63 6.34
N ARG A 473 9.67 -11.75 7.07
CA ARG A 473 8.70 -12.82 6.81
C ARG A 473 7.25 -12.43 7.12
N GLU A 474 7.06 -11.35 7.89
CA GLU A 474 5.72 -10.77 8.11
C GLU A 474 5.28 -9.89 6.94
N LEU A 475 6.24 -9.48 6.09
CA LEU A 475 6.02 -8.66 4.91
C LEU A 475 6.01 -9.49 3.62
N VAL A 476 6.83 -10.54 3.51
CA VAL A 476 7.00 -11.31 2.28
C VAL A 476 6.83 -12.81 2.52
N GLY A 477 6.06 -13.46 1.64
CA GLY A 477 5.86 -14.90 1.61
C GLY A 477 4.51 -15.35 2.19
N PRO A 478 4.30 -16.68 2.33
CA PRO A 478 3.01 -17.25 2.71
C PRO A 478 2.60 -16.97 4.17
N ARG A 479 3.51 -16.42 4.99
CA ARG A 479 3.26 -16.05 6.39
C ARG A 479 2.97 -14.56 6.58
N VAL A 480 2.70 -13.84 5.49
CA VAL A 480 2.31 -12.43 5.56
C VAL A 480 1.09 -12.25 6.47
N LYS A 481 1.13 -11.25 7.35
CA LYS A 481 -0.02 -10.92 8.21
C LYS A 481 -1.07 -10.21 7.37
N MET A 482 -2.27 -10.79 7.25
CA MET A 482 -3.33 -10.18 6.43
C MET A 482 -3.79 -8.84 7.00
N GLU A 483 -3.73 -8.66 8.33
CA GLU A 483 -4.03 -7.40 9.00
C GLU A 483 -3.15 -6.26 8.46
N LEU A 484 -1.86 -6.52 8.20
CA LEU A 484 -0.95 -5.54 7.60
C LEU A 484 -1.46 -5.06 6.23
N ILE A 485 -2.07 -5.94 5.44
CA ILE A 485 -2.60 -5.61 4.11
C ILE A 485 -3.93 -4.85 4.24
N LEU A 486 -4.79 -5.29 5.15
CA LEU A 486 -6.13 -4.72 5.36
C LEU A 486 -6.08 -3.31 5.98
N ASP A 487 -5.17 -3.10 6.93
CA ASP A 487 -5.04 -1.81 7.65
C ASP A 487 -4.32 -0.73 6.82
N ASN A 488 -3.75 -1.10 5.66
CA ASN A 488 -2.95 -0.21 4.80
C ASN A 488 -3.53 -0.04 3.38
N PRO A 489 -4.77 0.45 3.20
CA PRO A 489 -5.47 0.42 1.91
C PRO A 489 -4.87 1.34 0.84
N LEU A 490 -4.28 2.48 1.23
CA LEU A 490 -3.58 3.43 0.34
C LEU A 490 -2.35 3.97 1.08
N CYS A 491 -1.19 3.38 0.82
CA CYS A 491 0.08 3.92 1.28
C CYS A 491 0.77 4.59 0.09
N THR A 492 1.05 5.89 0.24
CA THR A 492 2.08 6.58 -0.52
C THR A 492 3.23 6.92 0.44
N ILE A 493 4.45 7.02 -0.05
CA ILE A 493 5.66 7.53 0.63
C ILE A 493 5.36 8.87 1.34
N ASP A 494 4.34 9.61 0.89
CA ASP A 494 3.89 10.85 1.53
C ASP A 494 3.45 10.69 3.00
N LYS A 495 3.00 9.50 3.42
CA LYS A 495 2.74 9.22 4.84
C LYS A 495 4.01 9.34 5.70
N PHE A 496 5.17 9.01 5.12
CA PHE A 496 6.47 9.05 5.80
C PHE A 496 7.18 10.40 5.63
N ARG A 497 6.88 11.15 4.55
CA ARG A 497 7.34 12.55 4.39
C ARG A 497 6.83 13.48 5.51
N LYS A 498 5.74 13.13 6.19
CA LYS A 498 5.10 13.95 7.23
C LYS A 498 5.54 13.65 8.66
N GLN A 499 6.34 12.61 8.91
CA GLN A 499 6.73 12.23 10.28
C GLN A 499 7.70 13.22 10.97
N ASP A 500 8.27 14.17 10.23
CA ASP A 500 9.04 15.29 10.80
C ASP A 500 8.17 16.52 11.15
N GLN A 501 6.84 16.44 11.02
CA GLN A 501 5.93 17.48 11.51
C GLN A 501 5.14 16.97 12.73
N PRO A 502 5.08 17.76 13.83
CA PRO A 502 4.34 17.37 15.02
C PRO A 502 2.86 17.12 14.69
N ASP A 503 2.33 16.06 15.28
CA ASP A 503 1.00 15.52 15.10
C ASP A 503 -0.08 16.60 15.30
N THR A 504 -0.64 17.12 14.21
CA THR A 504 -1.84 17.96 14.25
C THR A 504 -3.02 17.14 13.75
N SER A 505 -3.66 16.41 14.65
CA SER A 505 -4.94 15.72 14.44
C SER A 505 -6.14 16.68 14.27
N SER A 506 -5.88 17.94 13.90
CA SER A 506 -6.86 18.92 13.46
C SER A 506 -6.45 19.35 12.05
N GLY A 507 -7.40 19.35 11.10
CA GLY A 507 -7.15 19.92 9.77
C GLY A 507 -6.50 21.30 9.85
N PRO A 508 -5.77 21.72 8.82
CA PRO A 508 -4.96 22.93 8.88
C PRO A 508 -5.85 24.14 9.23
N THR A 509 -5.56 24.80 10.36
CA THR A 509 -6.21 26.05 10.74
C THR A 509 -5.84 27.13 9.73
N VAL A 510 -6.70 28.15 9.58
CA VAL A 510 -6.44 29.31 8.70
C VAL A 510 -5.06 29.92 9.02
N GLU A 511 -4.72 30.04 10.29
CA GLU A 511 -3.40 30.52 10.74
C GLU A 511 -2.23 29.64 10.27
N SER A 512 -2.38 28.31 10.25
CA SER A 512 -1.34 27.41 9.74
C SER A 512 -1.15 27.53 8.22
N LEU A 513 -2.23 27.83 7.48
CA LEU A 513 -2.21 28.10 6.05
C LEU A 513 -1.57 29.46 5.76
N THR A 514 -1.91 30.49 6.53
CA THR A 514 -1.30 31.82 6.45
C THR A 514 0.20 31.75 6.71
N LYS A 515 0.62 31.03 7.76
CA LYS A 515 2.05 30.86 8.08
C LYS A 515 2.80 30.09 7.00
N ARG A 516 2.14 29.13 6.35
CA ARG A 516 2.69 28.40 5.20
C ARG A 516 2.79 29.30 3.95
N GLN A 517 1.80 30.17 3.72
CA GLN A 517 1.81 31.15 2.64
C GLN A 517 2.96 32.16 2.82
N GLU A 518 3.15 32.67 4.03
CA GLU A 518 4.28 33.55 4.38
C GLU A 518 5.63 32.87 4.12
N LEU A 519 5.77 31.61 4.54
CA LEU A 519 7.02 30.86 4.33
C LEU A 519 7.31 30.57 2.86
N ILE A 520 6.27 30.41 2.05
CA ILE A 520 6.39 30.29 0.59
C ILE A 520 6.82 31.62 -0.03
N LEU A 521 6.23 32.73 0.40
CA LEU A 521 6.60 34.09 -0.05
C LEU A 521 8.07 34.41 0.28
N ASP A 522 8.52 34.11 1.50
CA ASP A 522 9.92 34.31 1.91
C ASP A 522 10.88 33.47 1.06
N ARG A 523 10.51 32.22 0.76
CA ARG A 523 11.33 31.33 -0.07
C ARG A 523 11.39 31.81 -1.52
N LEU A 524 10.30 32.40 -2.02
CA LEU A 524 10.20 32.97 -3.36
C LEU A 524 11.07 34.23 -3.48
N LEU A 525 11.05 35.10 -2.47
CA LEU A 525 11.94 36.26 -2.37
C LEU A 525 13.42 35.85 -2.31
N ALA A 526 13.75 34.83 -1.52
CA ALA A 526 15.11 34.30 -1.44
C ALA A 526 15.59 33.68 -2.78
N LEU A 527 14.68 33.06 -3.52
CA LEU A 527 14.96 32.53 -4.87
C LEU A 527 15.14 33.66 -5.88
N GLN A 528 14.29 34.67 -5.88
CA GLN A 528 14.44 35.86 -6.73
C GLN A 528 15.78 36.55 -6.46
N ALA A 529 16.17 36.71 -5.20
CA ALA A 529 17.47 37.27 -4.83
C ALA A 529 18.64 36.41 -5.35
N LYS A 530 18.54 35.08 -5.27
CA LYS A 530 19.56 34.18 -5.84
C LYS A 530 19.63 34.26 -7.35
N VAL A 531 18.48 34.30 -8.03
CA VAL A 531 18.40 34.42 -9.49
C VAL A 531 18.97 35.77 -9.95
N ALA A 532 18.66 36.87 -9.25
CA ALA A 532 19.25 38.18 -9.50
C ALA A 532 20.78 38.17 -9.32
N ASN A 533 21.28 37.49 -8.29
CA ASN A 533 22.72 37.37 -8.05
C ASN A 533 23.43 36.52 -9.11
N ILE A 534 22.79 35.44 -9.57
CA ILE A 534 23.30 34.62 -10.69
C ILE A 534 23.28 35.42 -12.00
N ALA A 535 22.20 36.15 -12.28
CA ALA A 535 22.07 36.98 -13.47
C ALA A 535 23.12 38.10 -13.49
N ALA A 536 23.38 38.75 -12.34
CA ALA A 536 24.44 39.73 -12.18
C ALA A 536 25.84 39.13 -12.44
N ASN A 537 26.12 37.95 -11.90
CA ASN A 537 27.37 37.24 -12.14
C ASN A 537 27.55 36.77 -13.60
N MET A 538 26.45 36.59 -14.32
CA MET A 538 26.45 36.19 -15.74
C MET A 538 26.31 37.37 -16.71
N GLY A 539 26.19 38.60 -16.22
CA GLY A 539 26.00 39.80 -17.06
C GLY A 539 24.65 39.87 -17.77
N VAL A 540 23.64 39.14 -17.30
CA VAL A 540 22.29 39.08 -17.86
C VAL A 540 21.37 40.06 -17.11
N LYS A 541 20.69 40.96 -17.83
CA LYS A 541 19.62 41.78 -17.25
C LYS A 541 18.34 40.97 -17.17
N LEU A 542 17.74 40.88 -15.98
CA LEU A 542 16.40 40.34 -15.80
C LEU A 542 15.39 41.44 -16.15
N GLU A 543 14.50 41.17 -17.09
CA GLU A 543 13.34 42.03 -17.36
C GLU A 543 12.16 41.53 -16.53
N ASP A 544 11.51 42.43 -15.79
CA ASP A 544 10.25 42.14 -15.10
C ASP A 544 9.12 42.15 -16.14
N SER A 545 8.54 40.98 -16.44
CA SER A 545 7.35 40.89 -17.27
C SER A 545 6.10 40.95 -16.39
N ASP A 546 5.50 42.13 -16.25
CA ASP A 546 4.18 42.37 -15.64
C ASP A 546 2.99 41.85 -16.49
N THR A 547 3.24 40.97 -17.46
CA THR A 547 2.19 40.34 -18.27
C THR A 547 1.71 39.06 -17.60
N ALA A 548 0.42 39.03 -17.27
CA ALA A 548 -0.31 37.85 -16.81
C ALA A 548 0.14 36.60 -17.58
N VAL A 549 0.50 35.54 -16.85
CA VAL A 549 0.98 34.26 -17.40
C VAL A 549 -0.08 33.73 -18.37
N THR A 550 0.12 33.99 -19.65
CA THR A 550 -0.54 33.26 -20.71
C THR A 550 0.24 31.97 -20.82
N THR A 551 -0.32 30.85 -20.34
CA THR A 551 0.22 29.52 -20.64
C THR A 551 0.09 29.30 -22.14
N GLN A 552 1.08 29.75 -22.91
CA GLN A 552 1.19 29.38 -24.31
C GLN A 552 1.55 27.90 -24.36
N LEU A 553 0.75 27.13 -25.08
CA LEU A 553 1.05 25.73 -25.37
C LEU A 553 2.33 25.68 -26.21
N THR A 554 3.44 25.24 -25.60
CA THR A 554 4.72 25.05 -26.30
C THR A 554 4.85 23.61 -26.80
N GLY A 555 5.23 23.40 -28.07
CA GLY A 555 5.54 22.05 -28.59
C GLY A 555 5.01 21.67 -29.98
N GLY A 556 4.59 22.64 -30.81
CA GLY A 556 4.09 22.36 -32.17
C GLY A 556 5.18 21.91 -33.18
N PRO A 557 4.79 21.48 -34.38
CA PRO A 557 5.71 21.11 -35.47
C PRO A 557 6.73 22.24 -35.74
N GLN A 558 8.01 21.88 -35.79
CA GLN A 558 9.10 22.84 -36.03
C GLN A 558 9.23 23.15 -37.52
N LEU A 559 9.54 24.41 -37.85
CA LEU A 559 9.70 24.85 -39.24
C LEU A 559 10.83 24.05 -39.92
N GLY A 560 10.53 23.37 -41.03
CA GLY A 560 11.49 22.57 -41.80
C GLY A 560 11.71 21.14 -41.32
N ILE A 561 11.05 20.70 -40.23
CA ILE A 561 11.10 19.31 -39.74
C ILE A 561 9.71 18.68 -39.89
N ILE A 562 9.64 17.54 -40.58
CA ILE A 562 8.40 16.79 -40.74
C ILE A 562 8.07 16.12 -39.41
N HIS A 563 6.93 16.46 -38.83
CA HIS A 563 6.41 15.77 -37.65
C HIS A 563 5.77 14.44 -38.07
N ASP A 564 6.50 13.32 -37.92
CA ASP A 564 6.09 12.01 -38.41
C ASP A 564 5.48 11.15 -37.30
N VAL A 565 4.23 10.75 -37.47
CA VAL A 565 3.44 10.02 -36.48
C VAL A 565 2.95 8.73 -37.09
N VAL A 566 3.24 7.60 -36.43
CA VAL A 566 2.78 6.28 -36.86
C VAL A 566 1.73 5.77 -35.87
N ILE A 567 0.53 5.48 -36.35
CA ILE A 567 -0.60 4.97 -35.58
C ILE A 567 -0.85 3.52 -36.01
N TYR A 568 -0.84 2.59 -35.07
CA TYR A 568 -1.26 1.21 -35.28
C TYR A 568 -2.70 1.04 -34.79
N ALA A 569 -3.57 0.40 -35.56
CA ALA A 569 -4.96 0.16 -35.17
C ALA A 569 -5.49 -1.17 -35.70
N ASP A 570 -6.49 -1.72 -35.01
CA ASP A 570 -7.19 -2.93 -35.45
C ASP A 570 -8.35 -2.58 -36.38
N PRO A 571 -8.47 -3.19 -37.57
CA PRO A 571 -9.57 -2.92 -38.50
C PRO A 571 -10.96 -3.30 -37.94
N ARG A 572 -11.02 -4.13 -36.88
CA ARG A 572 -12.26 -4.46 -36.16
C ARG A 572 -12.73 -3.33 -35.24
N ARG A 573 -11.83 -2.41 -34.87
CA ARG A 573 -12.10 -1.22 -34.05
C ARG A 573 -11.48 0.03 -34.70
N PRO A 574 -12.00 0.50 -35.85
CA PRO A 574 -11.44 1.65 -36.55
C PRO A 574 -11.50 2.92 -35.69
N PRO A 575 -10.39 3.65 -35.52
CA PRO A 575 -10.36 4.84 -34.66
C PRO A 575 -10.89 6.07 -35.41
N TYR A 576 -12.21 6.17 -35.54
CA TYR A 576 -12.89 7.22 -36.31
C TYR A 576 -12.49 8.63 -35.87
N SER A 577 -12.38 8.88 -34.55
CA SER A 577 -12.05 10.22 -34.02
C SER A 577 -10.73 10.77 -34.56
N LEU A 578 -9.74 9.90 -34.81
CA LEU A 578 -8.42 10.30 -35.29
C LEU A 578 -8.46 10.87 -36.70
N ARG A 579 -9.41 10.44 -37.54
CA ARG A 579 -9.62 11.03 -38.87
C ARG A 579 -10.22 12.43 -38.80
N ALA A 580 -11.13 12.67 -37.84
CA ALA A 580 -11.66 14.00 -37.60
C ALA A 580 -10.58 14.96 -37.09
N LEU A 581 -9.69 14.47 -36.21
CA LEU A 581 -8.53 15.24 -35.74
C LEU A 581 -7.50 15.49 -36.86
N ALA A 582 -7.29 14.53 -37.76
CA ALA A 582 -6.49 14.76 -38.96
C ALA A 582 -7.09 15.86 -39.85
N ASN A 583 -8.42 15.93 -39.99
CA ASN A 583 -9.07 17.03 -40.71
C ASN A 583 -8.88 18.37 -39.98
N ALA A 584 -8.98 18.39 -38.66
CA ALA A 584 -8.71 19.59 -37.86
C ALA A 584 -7.25 20.06 -38.03
N LEU A 585 -6.28 19.15 -38.07
CA LEU A 585 -4.88 19.49 -38.35
C LEU A 585 -4.68 20.05 -39.76
N SER A 586 -5.43 19.56 -40.75
CA SER A 586 -5.33 20.03 -42.14
C SER A 586 -5.76 21.47 -42.37
N THR A 587 -6.55 22.06 -41.45
CA THR A 587 -6.93 23.47 -41.54
C THR A 587 -5.76 24.39 -41.21
N THR A 588 -4.74 23.88 -40.51
CA THR A 588 -3.63 24.67 -40.00
C THR A 588 -2.27 24.26 -40.55
N TYR A 589 -2.08 22.97 -40.84
CA TYR A 589 -0.82 22.42 -41.33
C TYR A 589 -0.97 21.77 -42.70
N SER A 590 0.12 21.77 -43.47
CA SER A 590 0.24 20.88 -44.63
C SER A 590 0.42 19.43 -44.14
N ILE A 591 -0.61 18.61 -44.28
CA ILE A 591 -0.58 17.21 -43.79
C ILE A 591 -0.40 16.18 -44.92
N CYS A 592 0.33 15.11 -44.64
CA CYS A 592 0.44 13.91 -45.47
C CYS A 592 -0.21 12.74 -44.74
N LEU A 593 -1.21 12.10 -45.35
CA LEU A 593 -1.88 10.91 -44.79
C LEU A 593 -1.43 9.67 -45.54
N ARG A 594 -1.01 8.64 -44.80
CA ARG A 594 -0.57 7.36 -45.35
C ARG A 594 -1.29 6.22 -44.66
N VAL A 595 -1.61 5.18 -45.42
CA VAL A 595 -2.23 3.96 -44.90
C VAL A 595 -1.44 2.73 -45.34
N HIS A 596 -1.16 1.83 -44.42
CA HIS A 596 -0.47 0.56 -44.65
C HIS A 596 -1.23 -0.59 -43.98
N CYS A 597 -1.05 -1.80 -44.50
CA CYS A 597 -1.59 -3.01 -43.92
C CYS A 597 -0.43 -3.91 -43.49
N HIS A 598 -0.39 -4.30 -42.21
CA HIS A 598 0.60 -5.23 -41.69
C HIS A 598 0.24 -6.68 -42.05
N SER A 599 1.23 -7.57 -42.17
CA SER A 599 1.05 -8.97 -42.56
C SER A 599 0.13 -9.78 -41.63
N THR A 600 -0.08 -9.31 -40.41
CA THR A 600 -1.01 -9.90 -39.43
C THR A 600 -2.48 -9.78 -39.84
N VAL A 601 -2.82 -8.85 -40.75
CA VAL A 601 -4.20 -8.61 -41.18
C VAL A 601 -4.43 -9.27 -42.53
N LYS A 602 -5.36 -10.22 -42.59
CA LYS A 602 -5.65 -10.98 -43.83
C LYS A 602 -6.32 -10.12 -44.90
N GLU A 603 -7.35 -9.36 -44.52
CA GLU A 603 -8.07 -8.44 -45.42
C GLU A 603 -8.56 -7.21 -44.64
N VAL A 604 -8.51 -6.05 -45.28
CA VAL A 604 -9.12 -4.79 -44.82
C VAL A 604 -10.06 -4.31 -45.92
N SER A 605 -11.31 -4.00 -45.57
CA SER A 605 -12.31 -3.57 -46.54
C SER A 605 -11.87 -2.32 -47.31
N GLU A 606 -12.27 -2.20 -48.58
CA GLU A 606 -11.93 -1.06 -49.42
C GLU A 606 -12.37 0.27 -48.77
N LYS A 607 -13.54 0.28 -48.11
CA LYS A 607 -14.04 1.43 -47.34
C LYS A 607 -13.09 1.84 -46.20
N LEU A 608 -12.53 0.87 -45.46
CA LEU A 608 -11.58 1.16 -44.37
C LEU A 608 -10.20 1.59 -44.89
N GLN A 609 -9.78 1.08 -46.05
CA GLN A 609 -8.56 1.57 -46.70
C GLN A 609 -8.72 3.00 -47.20
N GLN A 610 -9.91 3.35 -47.71
CA GLN A 610 -10.24 4.70 -48.19
C GLN A 610 -10.51 5.70 -47.04
N PHE A 611 -10.96 5.22 -45.86
CA PHE A 611 -11.29 6.03 -44.68
C PHE A 611 -10.15 6.96 -44.23
N TRP A 612 -8.92 6.44 -44.16
CA TRP A 612 -7.76 7.23 -43.74
C TRP A 612 -7.24 8.17 -44.84
N GLY A 613 -7.61 7.89 -46.09
CA GLY A 613 -7.24 8.65 -47.27
C GLY A 613 -6.26 7.90 -48.16
N ALA A 614 -6.68 7.68 -49.40
CA ALA A 614 -5.81 7.28 -50.50
C ALA A 614 -6.17 8.16 -51.71
N LYS A 615 -5.24 9.03 -52.14
CA LYS A 615 -5.13 9.72 -53.46
C LYS A 615 -4.96 11.26 -53.51
N TYR A 616 -5.01 12.00 -52.41
CA TYR A 616 -4.79 13.48 -52.45
C TYR A 616 -3.87 14.01 -51.34
N GLY A 617 -2.80 13.28 -51.02
CA GLY A 617 -1.79 13.75 -50.07
C GLY A 617 -0.78 14.68 -50.74
N VAL A 618 -0.47 15.79 -50.09
CA VAL A 618 0.77 16.52 -50.34
C VAL A 618 1.94 15.55 -50.15
N ASP A 619 2.95 15.61 -51.01
CA ASP A 619 4.13 14.76 -50.92
C ASP A 619 4.80 14.92 -49.54
N ARG A 620 5.29 13.81 -48.95
CA ARG A 620 5.86 13.81 -47.58
C ARG A 620 6.93 14.89 -47.42
N SER A 621 7.72 15.13 -48.47
CA SER A 621 8.77 16.15 -48.54
C SER A 621 8.27 17.60 -48.38
N LYS A 622 6.97 17.85 -48.58
CA LYS A 622 6.33 19.17 -48.57
C LYS A 622 5.32 19.35 -47.42
N SER A 623 5.21 18.36 -46.53
CA SER A 623 4.25 18.37 -45.42
C SER A 623 4.93 18.73 -44.10
N SER A 624 4.21 19.48 -43.26
CA SER A 624 4.63 19.82 -41.90
C SER A 624 4.35 18.66 -40.93
N VAL A 625 3.31 17.87 -41.21
CA VAL A 625 2.91 16.71 -40.40
C VAL A 625 2.63 15.51 -41.33
N CYS A 626 3.15 14.33 -40.99
CA CYS A 626 2.84 13.08 -41.68
C CYS A 626 2.16 12.11 -40.69
N LEU A 627 0.93 11.68 -40.99
CA LEU A 627 0.19 10.71 -40.18
C LEU A 627 0.07 9.39 -40.95
N THR A 628 0.75 8.37 -40.46
CA THR A 628 0.75 7.03 -41.05
C THR A 628 -0.11 6.08 -40.22
N LEU A 629 -1.22 5.59 -40.77
CA LEU A 629 -2.02 4.53 -40.16
C LEU A 629 -1.57 3.15 -40.65
N VAL A 630 -1.31 2.24 -39.73
CA VAL A 630 -0.95 0.86 -40.00
C VAL A 630 -2.01 -0.06 -39.41
N TRP A 631 -2.75 -0.75 -40.26
CA TRP A 631 -3.67 -1.79 -39.82
C TRP A 631 -2.90 -3.00 -39.29
N ARG A 632 -3.13 -3.38 -38.03
CA ARG A 632 -2.45 -4.49 -37.33
C ARG A 632 -3.45 -5.27 -36.46
N GLN A 633 -3.22 -6.55 -36.25
CA GLN A 633 -4.07 -7.41 -35.40
C GLN A 633 -3.19 -8.13 -34.37
N ASP A 634 -3.27 -7.71 -33.11
CA ASP A 634 -2.38 -8.15 -32.03
C ASP A 634 -3.03 -9.11 -31.02
N GLY A 635 -4.33 -9.35 -31.14
CA GLY A 635 -5.09 -10.24 -30.27
C GLY A 635 -6.55 -9.82 -30.12
N ASP A 636 -7.29 -10.51 -29.23
CA ASP A 636 -8.74 -10.31 -29.05
C ASP A 636 -9.11 -9.61 -27.74
N SER A 637 -8.13 -9.28 -26.90
CA SER A 637 -8.39 -8.54 -25.66
C SER A 637 -8.83 -7.10 -25.97
N PRO A 638 -9.67 -6.47 -25.11
CA PRO A 638 -10.07 -5.08 -25.31
C PRO A 638 -8.90 -4.10 -25.45
N THR A 639 -7.77 -4.38 -24.78
CA THR A 639 -6.54 -3.58 -24.88
C THR A 639 -5.74 -3.86 -26.14
N ALA A 640 -5.74 -5.09 -26.67
CA ALA A 640 -5.11 -5.42 -27.95
C ALA A 640 -5.86 -4.81 -29.15
N LEU A 641 -7.15 -4.52 -29.01
CA LEU A 641 -7.96 -3.85 -30.03
C LEU A 641 -7.77 -2.31 -30.03
N MET A 642 -7.07 -1.75 -29.05
CA MET A 642 -6.89 -0.30 -28.94
C MET A 642 -5.81 0.20 -29.91
N PRO A 643 -5.98 1.40 -30.48
CA PRO A 643 -4.92 1.99 -31.29
C PRO A 643 -3.73 2.41 -30.41
N THR A 644 -2.54 2.32 -30.98
CA THR A 644 -1.29 2.81 -30.37
C THR A 644 -0.61 3.79 -31.32
N MET A 645 0.09 4.80 -30.79
CA MET A 645 0.77 5.81 -31.58
C MET A 645 2.22 5.94 -31.16
N THR A 646 3.10 6.09 -32.15
CA THR A 646 4.53 6.34 -32.00
C THR A 646 4.84 7.69 -32.64
N VAL A 647 5.33 8.65 -31.85
CA VAL A 647 5.61 10.04 -32.26
C VAL A 647 7.02 10.19 -32.88
N SER A 648 7.86 9.16 -32.73
CA SER A 648 9.13 9.03 -33.44
C SER A 648 9.46 7.56 -33.55
N PRO A 649 9.80 7.02 -34.74
CA PRO A 649 10.23 5.63 -34.91
C PRO A 649 11.41 5.22 -34.02
N LEU A 650 12.14 6.20 -33.47
CA LEU A 650 13.30 6.02 -32.60
C LEU A 650 12.94 6.04 -31.10
N ALA A 651 11.72 6.47 -30.74
CA ALA A 651 11.27 6.52 -29.36
C ALA A 651 10.46 5.26 -29.02
N ALA A 652 10.87 4.52 -27.98
CA ALA A 652 10.19 3.29 -27.54
C ALA A 652 8.86 3.55 -26.79
N ASN A 653 8.51 4.81 -26.53
CA ASN A 653 7.30 5.19 -25.81
C ASN A 653 6.11 5.23 -26.78
N GLN A 654 5.17 4.31 -26.60
CA GLN A 654 3.91 4.29 -27.35
C GLN A 654 2.79 4.95 -26.54
N VAL A 655 2.04 5.84 -27.18
CA VAL A 655 0.80 6.39 -26.64
C VAL A 655 -0.31 5.39 -26.92
N CYS A 656 -0.90 4.82 -25.88
CA CYS A 656 -1.93 3.79 -26.01
C CYS A 656 -3.34 4.38 -25.83
N GLY A 657 -4.26 3.95 -26.69
CA GLY A 657 -5.67 4.28 -26.62
C GLY A 657 -6.05 5.53 -27.40
N GLU A 658 -7.20 5.45 -28.07
CA GLU A 658 -7.71 6.51 -28.94
C GLU A 658 -7.90 7.83 -28.18
N HIS A 659 -8.24 7.77 -26.89
CA HIS A 659 -8.40 8.95 -26.04
C HIS A 659 -7.08 9.70 -25.80
N ASN A 660 -5.97 9.00 -25.53
CA ASN A 660 -4.67 9.63 -25.32
C ASN A 660 -4.05 10.11 -26.64
N ILE A 661 -4.23 9.35 -27.72
CA ILE A 661 -3.84 9.78 -29.07
C ILE A 661 -4.65 11.03 -29.45
N GLY A 662 -5.93 11.05 -29.13
CA GLY A 662 -6.82 12.19 -29.35
C GLY A 662 -6.36 13.45 -28.61
N ARG A 663 -6.02 13.34 -27.32
CA ARG A 663 -5.44 14.45 -26.53
C ARG A 663 -4.18 15.01 -27.20
N TYR A 664 -3.30 14.13 -27.67
CA TYR A 664 -2.06 14.54 -28.33
C TYR A 664 -2.34 15.32 -29.62
N LEU A 665 -3.19 14.79 -30.51
CA LEU A 665 -3.51 15.46 -31.78
C LEU A 665 -4.30 16.75 -31.58
N SER A 666 -5.22 16.82 -30.60
CA SER A 666 -5.95 18.05 -30.29
C SER A 666 -5.02 19.17 -29.82
N ARG A 667 -4.03 18.85 -28.97
CA ARG A 667 -3.02 19.83 -28.56
C ARG A 667 -2.21 20.36 -29.75
N LEU A 668 -1.87 19.50 -30.73
CA LEU A 668 -1.20 19.95 -31.95
C LEU A 668 -2.07 20.93 -32.76
N VAL A 669 -3.40 20.74 -32.80
CA VAL A 669 -4.32 21.70 -33.44
C VAL A 669 -4.32 23.03 -32.68
N GLU A 670 -4.41 22.99 -31.35
CA GLU A 670 -4.58 24.17 -30.49
C GLU A 670 -3.31 25.01 -30.33
N VAL A 671 -2.13 24.39 -30.41
CA VAL A 671 -0.85 25.13 -30.49
C VAL A 671 -0.82 26.04 -31.73
N ALA A 672 -1.51 25.65 -32.79
CA ALA A 672 -1.43 26.25 -34.10
C ALA A 672 -2.49 27.35 -34.31
N THR A 673 -3.69 27.17 -33.74
CA THR A 673 -4.76 28.17 -33.72
C THR A 673 -5.46 28.16 -32.37
N HIS A 674 -5.66 29.36 -31.81
CA HIS A 674 -6.51 29.55 -30.61
C HIS A 674 -8.00 29.66 -30.97
N SER A 675 -8.38 29.41 -32.23
CA SER A 675 -9.75 29.57 -32.73
C SER A 675 -10.58 28.29 -32.70
N ILE A 676 -9.95 27.13 -32.48
CA ILE A 676 -10.62 25.83 -32.41
C ILE A 676 -10.34 25.22 -31.02
N ASN A 677 -11.33 25.26 -30.12
CA ASN A 677 -11.24 24.67 -28.78
C ASN A 677 -11.76 23.23 -28.80
N LEU A 678 -10.90 22.26 -29.12
CA LEU A 678 -11.27 20.84 -29.12
C LEU A 678 -11.08 20.20 -27.74
N TYR A 679 -10.10 20.63 -26.95
CA TYR A 679 -9.66 19.98 -25.73
C TYR A 679 -9.13 20.97 -24.68
N GLU A 680 -8.17 21.82 -25.01
CA GLU A 680 -7.61 22.82 -24.09
C GLU A 680 -8.12 24.22 -24.43
N CYS A 681 -8.82 24.84 -23.48
CA CYS A 681 -9.27 26.23 -23.59
C CYS A 681 -8.41 27.09 -22.66
N SER A 682 -7.60 27.99 -23.22
CA SER A 682 -6.66 28.84 -22.45
C SER A 682 -7.35 29.77 -21.45
N SER A 683 -8.67 29.94 -21.53
CA SER A 683 -9.47 30.82 -20.67
C SER A 683 -10.28 30.11 -19.58
N SER A 684 -10.34 28.77 -19.54
CA SER A 684 -11.11 28.04 -18.51
C SER A 684 -10.56 26.65 -18.21
N SER A 685 -9.95 26.50 -17.02
CA SER A 685 -9.52 25.20 -16.49
C SER A 685 -10.67 24.22 -16.25
N VAL A 686 -11.89 24.73 -16.04
CA VAL A 686 -13.10 23.93 -15.84
C VAL A 686 -13.49 23.18 -17.12
N PHE A 687 -13.31 23.81 -18.28
CA PHE A 687 -13.63 23.23 -19.57
C PHE A 687 -12.79 21.97 -19.86
N THR A 688 -11.47 22.06 -19.68
CA THR A 688 -10.56 20.93 -19.89
C THR A 688 -10.82 19.79 -18.90
N ALA A 689 -11.13 20.11 -17.63
CA ALA A 689 -11.46 19.10 -16.63
C ALA A 689 -12.74 18.31 -16.98
N GLN A 690 -13.77 18.99 -17.51
CA GLN A 690 -15.00 18.32 -17.95
C GLN A 690 -14.76 17.38 -19.14
N ILE A 691 -13.91 17.79 -20.09
CA ILE A 691 -13.54 16.92 -21.21
C ILE A 691 -12.75 15.71 -20.70
N ASP A 692 -11.75 15.90 -19.84
CA ASP A 692 -10.95 14.79 -19.29
C ASP A 692 -11.80 13.77 -18.54
N GLU A 693 -12.77 14.22 -17.75
CA GLU A 693 -13.72 13.33 -17.08
C GLU A 693 -14.48 12.45 -18.09
N LEU A 694 -14.99 13.05 -19.18
CA LEU A 694 -15.71 12.32 -20.23
C LEU A 694 -14.80 11.37 -21.02
N LEU A 695 -13.54 11.73 -21.24
CA LEU A 695 -12.56 10.87 -21.91
C LEU A 695 -12.23 9.64 -21.07
N ASP A 696 -12.05 9.81 -19.77
CA ASP A 696 -11.74 8.72 -18.85
C ASP A 696 -12.96 7.82 -18.61
N GLN A 697 -14.16 8.40 -18.56
CA GLN A 697 -15.43 7.65 -18.57
C GLN A 697 -15.61 6.87 -19.88
N CYS A 698 -15.32 7.48 -21.03
CA CYS A 698 -15.37 6.82 -22.33
C CYS A 698 -14.43 5.61 -22.38
N HIS A 699 -13.18 5.77 -21.92
CA HIS A 699 -12.21 4.68 -21.87
C HIS A 699 -12.66 3.56 -20.92
N SER A 700 -13.02 3.89 -19.68
CA SER A 700 -13.40 2.89 -18.69
C SER A 700 -14.72 2.18 -19.03
N LYS A 701 -15.71 2.87 -19.59
CA LYS A 701 -17.06 2.33 -19.83
C LYS A 701 -17.25 1.75 -21.23
N PHE A 702 -16.72 2.37 -22.29
CA PHE A 702 -16.85 1.82 -23.65
C PHE A 702 -15.75 0.80 -23.95
N THR A 703 -14.49 1.18 -23.75
CA THR A 703 -13.34 0.34 -24.13
C THR A 703 -13.19 -0.86 -23.19
N LEU A 704 -13.11 -0.61 -21.88
CA LEU A 704 -12.88 -1.67 -20.88
C LEU A 704 -14.16 -2.27 -20.28
N GLY A 705 -15.28 -1.53 -20.35
CA GLY A 705 -16.54 -1.92 -19.73
C GLY A 705 -17.28 -3.05 -20.45
N ASN A 706 -18.12 -3.77 -19.71
CA ASN A 706 -19.00 -4.82 -20.25
C ASN A 706 -20.27 -4.25 -20.89
N ASN A 707 -21.09 -5.10 -21.53
CA ASN A 707 -22.31 -4.65 -22.24
C ASN A 707 -23.33 -3.92 -21.35
N ARG A 708 -23.41 -4.25 -20.05
CA ARG A 708 -24.30 -3.58 -19.10
C ARG A 708 -23.79 -2.18 -18.79
N GLU A 709 -22.49 -2.03 -18.56
CA GLU A 709 -21.85 -0.73 -18.31
C GLU A 709 -21.93 0.19 -19.52
N ARG A 710 -21.69 -0.33 -20.72
CA ARG A 710 -21.85 0.40 -21.99
C ARG A 710 -23.27 0.93 -22.15
N THR A 711 -24.27 0.06 -22.00
CA THR A 711 -25.69 0.44 -22.10
C THR A 711 -26.08 1.47 -21.03
N SER A 712 -25.57 1.32 -19.81
CA SER A 712 -25.81 2.27 -18.72
C SER A 712 -25.22 3.65 -19.04
N TYR A 713 -23.99 3.68 -19.56
CA TYR A 713 -23.31 4.93 -19.90
C TYR A 713 -23.98 5.65 -21.07
N VAL A 714 -24.47 4.91 -22.08
CA VAL A 714 -25.27 5.49 -23.17
C VAL A 714 -26.53 6.18 -22.65
N ARG A 715 -27.18 5.64 -21.62
CA ARG A 715 -28.35 6.29 -20.97
C ARG A 715 -27.95 7.56 -20.22
N GLU A 716 -26.81 7.57 -19.55
CA GLU A 716 -26.28 8.75 -18.88
C GLU A 716 -25.95 9.87 -19.88
N LEU A 717 -25.29 9.52 -20.99
CA LEU A 717 -25.01 10.46 -22.08
C LEU A 717 -26.31 11.03 -22.66
N SER A 718 -27.34 10.20 -22.84
CA SER A 718 -28.66 10.66 -23.28
C SER A 718 -29.30 11.70 -22.36
N ALA A 719 -29.06 11.60 -21.05
CA ALA A 719 -29.58 12.55 -20.07
C ALA A 719 -28.80 13.88 -20.10
N LYS A 720 -27.48 13.83 -20.37
CA LYS A 720 -26.65 15.04 -20.56
C LYS A 720 -27.02 15.78 -21.86
N LEU A 721 -27.20 15.04 -22.95
CA LEU A 721 -27.54 15.57 -24.28
C LEU A 721 -29.00 16.04 -24.44
N ASP A 722 -29.81 15.92 -23.38
CA ASP A 722 -31.16 16.50 -23.36
C ASP A 722 -31.13 18.04 -23.22
N LYS A 723 -30.06 18.56 -22.60
CA LYS A 723 -29.95 19.99 -22.24
C LYS A 723 -29.02 20.77 -23.17
N GLU A 724 -28.02 20.11 -23.74
CA GLU A 724 -26.94 20.75 -24.51
C GLU A 724 -26.85 20.16 -25.93
N SER A 725 -26.31 20.95 -26.87
CA SER A 725 -26.15 20.50 -28.27
C SER A 725 -24.97 19.56 -28.48
N TYR A 726 -23.95 19.64 -27.61
CA TYR A 726 -22.76 18.78 -27.55
C TYR A 726 -22.48 18.40 -26.09
N LEU A 727 -21.55 17.46 -25.85
CA LEU A 727 -21.29 16.95 -24.51
C LEU A 727 -20.72 18.00 -23.55
N VAL A 728 -19.96 18.96 -24.06
CA VAL A 728 -19.40 20.07 -23.28
C VAL A 728 -19.68 21.39 -24.00
N GLY A 729 -20.83 21.99 -23.70
CA GLY A 729 -21.24 23.29 -24.22
C GLY A 729 -21.85 23.26 -25.63
N SER A 730 -21.65 24.34 -26.38
CA SER A 730 -22.35 24.60 -27.65
C SER A 730 -21.56 24.23 -28.91
N SER A 731 -20.32 23.76 -28.78
CA SER A 731 -19.44 23.40 -29.89
C SER A 731 -18.91 21.99 -29.77
N ILE A 732 -18.56 21.36 -30.89
CA ILE A 732 -17.99 20.01 -30.90
C ILE A 732 -16.63 19.98 -30.20
N THR A 733 -16.42 19.00 -29.34
CA THR A 733 -15.17 18.80 -28.59
C THR A 733 -14.55 17.43 -28.89
N LEU A 734 -13.34 17.20 -28.37
CA LEU A 734 -12.66 15.91 -28.40
C LEU A 734 -13.51 14.81 -27.72
N ALA A 735 -14.22 15.14 -26.64
CA ALA A 735 -15.14 14.20 -26.00
C ALA A 735 -16.23 13.73 -26.97
N ASP A 736 -16.80 14.64 -27.75
CA ASP A 736 -17.83 14.30 -28.72
C ASP A 736 -17.31 13.36 -29.81
N LEU A 737 -16.13 13.68 -30.36
CA LEU A 737 -15.49 12.87 -31.40
C LEU A 737 -15.17 11.45 -30.91
N LEU A 738 -14.68 11.31 -29.68
CA LEU A 738 -14.31 10.01 -29.11
C LEU A 738 -15.51 9.16 -28.70
N VAL A 739 -16.55 9.77 -28.12
CA VAL A 739 -17.79 9.07 -27.81
C VAL A 739 -18.44 8.59 -29.10
N LEU A 740 -18.52 9.43 -30.13
CA LEU A 740 -19.08 9.04 -31.43
C LEU A 740 -18.27 7.89 -32.06
N SER A 741 -16.94 7.99 -32.03
CA SER A 741 -16.05 6.94 -32.54
C SER A 741 -16.29 5.59 -31.85
N ASN A 742 -16.40 5.59 -30.51
CA ASN A 742 -16.65 4.36 -29.76
C ASN A 742 -18.03 3.76 -30.05
N LEU A 743 -19.07 4.60 -30.19
CA LEU A 743 -20.42 4.13 -30.55
C LEU A 743 -20.45 3.49 -31.94
N LEU A 744 -19.71 4.04 -32.91
CA LEU A 744 -19.56 3.47 -34.26
C LEU A 744 -18.79 2.15 -34.23
N GLN A 745 -17.65 2.11 -33.54
CA GLN A 745 -16.85 0.89 -33.38
C GLN A 745 -17.62 -0.25 -32.72
N LEU A 746 -18.45 0.07 -31.72
CA LEU A 746 -19.27 -0.89 -30.98
C LEU A 746 -20.61 -1.20 -31.67
N ARG A 747 -20.95 -0.53 -32.79
CA ARG A 747 -22.25 -0.62 -33.46
C ARG A 747 -23.44 -0.36 -32.52
N MET A 748 -23.28 0.60 -31.61
CA MET A 748 -24.28 0.91 -30.58
C MET A 748 -25.24 2.03 -30.99
N LEU A 749 -25.02 2.72 -32.11
CA LEU A 749 -25.91 3.79 -32.57
C LEU A 749 -27.32 3.27 -32.91
N GLU A 750 -27.45 2.08 -33.49
CA GLU A 750 -28.76 1.52 -33.90
C GLU A 750 -29.72 1.30 -32.73
N SER A 751 -29.20 1.10 -31.51
CA SER A 751 -29.97 0.87 -30.29
C SER A 751 -29.89 2.05 -29.30
N ALA A 752 -29.33 3.18 -29.72
CA ALA A 752 -29.13 4.34 -28.86
C ALA A 752 -30.44 5.12 -28.64
N PRO A 753 -30.61 5.80 -27.48
CA PRO A 753 -31.73 6.70 -27.24
C PRO A 753 -31.84 7.86 -28.24
N SER A 754 -33.03 8.45 -28.39
CA SER A 754 -33.32 9.50 -29.37
C SER A 754 -32.39 10.72 -29.27
N ASN A 755 -32.02 11.14 -28.06
CA ASN A 755 -31.14 12.29 -27.85
C ASN A 755 -29.71 11.99 -28.36
N VAL A 756 -29.21 10.78 -28.11
CA VAL A 756 -27.91 10.31 -28.61
C VAL A 756 -27.93 10.18 -30.13
N LEU A 757 -29.02 9.67 -30.72
CA LEU A 757 -29.19 9.62 -32.17
C LEU A 757 -29.17 11.02 -32.80
N LYS A 758 -29.92 11.97 -32.25
CA LYS A 758 -29.96 13.36 -32.72
C LYS A 758 -28.58 14.03 -32.63
N TRP A 759 -27.92 13.90 -31.48
CA TRP A 759 -26.56 14.40 -31.26
C TRP A 759 -25.54 13.76 -32.22
N SER A 760 -25.60 12.44 -32.42
CA SER A 760 -24.69 11.74 -33.33
C SER A 760 -24.83 12.21 -34.77
N LYS A 761 -26.08 12.48 -35.21
CA LYS A 761 -26.35 13.05 -36.53
C LYS A 761 -25.77 14.45 -36.66
N GLY A 762 -25.95 15.31 -35.65
CA GLY A 762 -25.34 16.64 -35.60
C GLY A 762 -23.81 16.60 -35.65
N CYS A 763 -23.19 15.66 -34.94
CA CYS A 763 -21.75 15.45 -35.00
C CYS A 763 -21.27 14.97 -36.38
N LEU A 764 -22.01 14.06 -37.03
CA LEU A 764 -21.67 13.53 -38.36
C LEU A 764 -21.84 14.58 -39.48
N GLU A 765 -22.76 15.53 -39.32
CA GLU A 765 -22.95 16.67 -40.24
C GLU A 765 -21.86 17.74 -40.08
N HIS A 766 -21.09 17.72 -38.98
CA HIS A 766 -20.01 18.66 -38.74
C HIS A 766 -18.85 18.48 -39.74
N HIS A 767 -18.26 19.58 -40.20
CA HIS A 767 -17.24 19.57 -41.26
C HIS A 767 -16.01 18.70 -40.95
N LEU A 768 -15.66 18.54 -39.66
CA LEU A 768 -14.57 17.67 -39.20
C LEU A 768 -14.88 16.17 -39.39
N CYS A 769 -16.16 15.77 -39.31
CA CYS A 769 -16.62 14.38 -39.35
C CYS A 769 -17.05 13.90 -40.74
N LYS A 770 -16.87 14.71 -41.78
CA LYS A 770 -17.36 14.47 -43.16
C LYS A 770 -16.99 13.11 -43.78
N TYR A 771 -15.98 12.42 -43.24
CA TYR A 771 -15.50 11.11 -43.70
C TYR A 771 -15.91 9.93 -42.81
N PHE A 772 -16.86 10.11 -41.88
CA PHE A 772 -17.34 9.05 -40.99
C PHE A 772 -18.49 8.21 -41.60
N ILE A 773 -19.15 8.71 -42.65
CA ILE A 773 -20.33 8.10 -43.29
C ILE A 773 -19.93 7.07 -44.35
#